data_AF-A0A817MXE2-F1
#
_entry.id   AF-A0A817MXE2-F1
#
_cell.length_a   1.000
_cell.length_b   1.000
_cell.length_c   1.000
_cell.angle_alpha   90.00
_cell.angle_beta   90.00
_cell.angle_gamma   90.00
#
_symmetry.space_group_name_H-M   'P 1'
#
loop_
_entity.id
_entity.type
_entity.pdbx_description
1 polymer ?
#
loop_
_entity_poly.entity_id
_entity_poly.type
_entity_poly.pdbx_seq_one_letter_code
_entity_poly.pdbx_strand_id
1 'polypeptide(L)'
;MSRTVLNNLLADAYARFQVLDHRGFHTHIAHHLASLHFLGATDDRLEQLYKIMCEEATPYEASPHEITSGNWRKSLGDERFCKAYRDFFDQELTASGNNWQQKFFELLLDNKSEPMINSVISGLAHPLIHIGYAFELDSRIVASEALTLTAVGYNYHHEFIDKLKPPKAGSKTILEIFKDLRADNRLPLFDAPGVDNLEPSVKQSIDIVLSYFDQWQINVNNLEKTIEDLFDVSVYLYGATHKPDQIDFDFFLLHLVTSMHAIRMIYPHINDQKLAEHILWQFFYIASMIYISQLRPEINEELIYNYKIDNSKQNWNYVIERTLNTNLAEDSHLLITCSGNGKDSSLRFIRTGIGIHEHASIDLRNIKGIWALKIDNHYDNHLVVAFFDQTRLFHLQNDEIEEVELAGFDFQHQTLFCANVVSDQYLQITTHSIRLIGNNGKDLLIEWINDQNEITVGSSNTTQCVCAIGNQLFYFEIGRASLSEINKCKLPYNIACLDVTPLNSQEERTNLCVVGLWTQISVWIYRLPTLDVLHKEPLTSDTLPRSVVMIAFDSQPYVVISLADGPIVYYLLDTIQGLLYERKKVALGTKPTTLTICQRTDLSPHTTTSSSSSSSNDPSAQRTVLFACSDRPSVISSSNTKLVFSAVNLREIVCMCSFHSEFYGASLTLVTDMGVILGRIDDIQKLHVRSLALGEPARRIAFMEDEKAYIILTQYIDMYQTDNITPISKQAHQKIDCPTKIKSLNEILPPTQNDVIDSIVILDQHTHEARVSVRLLNREEALSVCVITFADDLSTPYIAIGTAIIFEDEDTPKIGRILLFRYKNGHLNMITEKELNGAPHAMLAFQGKLLVAVGSSIRLYKLSSQTHELTQLTQYLGHIDCLQVKIKDDFVLFNDLMKSITVLRYNVDDGKFEEIAHDVHPQWSTACEFFDDDTFICAEDGGNLISCHKDSGSTKENERNILKELGLCHLGENINVFRHGCLVTQQTAESTISVETCTLMGGVSGYIGLLLQLTSSLYQLLMSLQLALAEYVPSVGKIDHGAWRSFESDGRSDVSCGFVDGDLIETYLDLPKSVQQELIQDLRGENNIPLNTTVEELVKIIEELARIH
;
A
#
# COMPACT_ATOMS: atom_id res chain seq x y z
N MET A 1 -5.18 -34.27 -5.28
CA MET A 1 -4.40 -33.62 -4.20
C MET A 1 -4.98 -34.04 -2.86
N SER A 2 -4.17 -34.01 -1.80
CA SER A 2 -4.63 -34.36 -0.47
C SER A 2 -5.55 -33.26 0.06
N ARG A 3 -6.81 -33.58 0.39
CA ARG A 3 -7.73 -32.61 1.04
C ARG A 3 -7.29 -32.27 2.47
N THR A 4 -6.31 -33.00 3.01
CA THR A 4 -5.88 -32.90 4.40
C THR A 4 -5.27 -31.54 4.73
N VAL A 5 -4.41 -30.99 3.87
CA VAL A 5 -3.76 -29.70 4.13
C VAL A 5 -4.77 -28.56 4.09
N LEU A 6 -5.58 -28.46 3.04
CA LEU A 6 -6.68 -27.49 2.96
C LEU A 6 -7.57 -27.54 4.21
N ASN A 7 -8.01 -28.74 4.62
CA ASN A 7 -8.88 -28.89 5.79
C ASN A 7 -8.20 -28.45 7.10
N ASN A 8 -6.89 -28.68 7.25
CA ASN A 8 -6.12 -28.22 8.40
C ASN A 8 -6.01 -26.69 8.42
N LEU A 9 -5.75 -26.06 7.27
CA LEU A 9 -5.64 -24.61 7.15
C LEU A 9 -6.99 -23.92 7.40
N LEU A 10 -8.08 -24.46 6.85
CA LEU A 10 -9.44 -23.98 7.13
C LEU A 10 -9.80 -24.15 8.61
N ALA A 11 -9.40 -25.25 9.25
CA ALA A 11 -9.62 -25.45 10.68
C ALA A 11 -8.79 -24.50 11.56
N ASP A 12 -7.54 -24.20 11.19
CA ASP A 12 -6.72 -23.21 11.89
C ASP A 12 -7.33 -21.81 11.74
N ALA A 13 -7.76 -21.45 10.53
CA ALA A 13 -8.39 -20.16 10.25
C ALA A 13 -9.65 -19.97 11.10
N TYR A 14 -10.54 -20.96 11.06
CA TYR A 14 -11.78 -21.01 11.81
C TYR A 14 -11.61 -20.92 13.32
N ALA A 15 -10.53 -21.48 13.85
CA ALA A 15 -10.22 -21.40 15.27
C ALA A 15 -9.78 -19.99 15.69
N ARG A 16 -9.09 -19.27 14.78
CA ARG A 16 -8.34 -18.06 15.11
C ARG A 16 -9.04 -16.77 14.71
N PHE A 17 -9.68 -16.72 13.54
CA PHE A 17 -10.06 -15.48 12.87
C PHE A 17 -11.56 -15.35 12.63
N GLN A 18 -12.10 -14.14 12.84
CA GLN A 18 -13.50 -13.80 12.60
C GLN A 18 -13.86 -13.76 11.13
N VAL A 19 -15.15 -13.93 10.82
CA VAL A 19 -15.68 -13.79 9.44
C VAL A 19 -15.78 -12.34 8.95
N LEU A 20 -15.63 -11.37 9.85
CA LEU A 20 -15.58 -9.93 9.56
C LEU A 20 -14.32 -9.31 10.18
N ASP A 21 -13.70 -8.37 9.49
CA ASP A 21 -12.60 -7.56 10.00
C ASP A 21 -13.12 -6.38 10.85
N HIS A 22 -12.19 -5.65 11.47
CA HIS A 22 -12.49 -4.49 12.33
C HIS A 22 -13.17 -3.29 11.60
N ARG A 23 -13.26 -3.32 10.27
CA ARG A 23 -13.92 -2.31 9.44
C ARG A 23 -15.29 -2.79 8.93
N GLY A 24 -15.71 -4.00 9.29
CA GLY A 24 -16.93 -4.64 8.81
C GLY A 24 -16.79 -5.29 7.42
N PHE A 25 -15.57 -5.47 6.91
CA PHE A 25 -15.32 -6.20 5.66
C PHE A 25 -15.17 -7.70 5.88
N HIS A 26 -15.53 -8.48 4.86
CA HIS A 26 -15.50 -9.94 4.92
C HIS A 26 -14.06 -10.47 4.82
N THR A 27 -13.79 -11.58 5.51
CA THR A 27 -12.58 -12.36 5.21
C THR A 27 -12.75 -13.13 3.91
N HIS A 28 -11.66 -13.20 3.14
CA HIS A 28 -11.60 -13.99 1.92
C HIS A 28 -10.83 -15.31 2.12
N ILE A 29 -10.38 -15.65 3.34
CA ILE A 29 -9.47 -16.78 3.60
C ILE A 29 -10.05 -18.10 3.09
N ALA A 30 -11.28 -18.42 3.49
CA ALA A 30 -11.92 -19.67 3.08
C ALA A 30 -12.11 -19.74 1.55
N HIS A 31 -12.58 -18.65 0.93
CA HIS A 31 -12.82 -18.58 -0.51
C HIS A 31 -11.53 -18.71 -1.31
N HIS A 32 -10.47 -18.03 -0.86
CA HIS A 32 -9.19 -18.00 -1.55
C HIS A 32 -8.51 -19.37 -1.46
N LEU A 33 -8.42 -19.97 -0.27
CA LEU A 33 -7.85 -21.32 -0.11
C LEU A 33 -8.62 -22.38 -0.89
N ALA A 34 -9.96 -22.29 -0.88
CA ALA A 34 -10.82 -23.20 -1.64
C ALA A 34 -10.57 -23.06 -3.15
N SER A 35 -10.57 -21.83 -3.66
CA SER A 35 -10.33 -21.53 -5.07
C SER A 35 -8.97 -22.03 -5.53
N LEU A 36 -7.91 -21.73 -4.77
CA LEU A 36 -6.55 -22.20 -5.06
C LEU A 36 -6.50 -23.72 -5.10
N HIS A 37 -7.15 -24.40 -4.16
CA HIS A 37 -7.21 -25.85 -4.15
C HIS A 37 -7.94 -26.41 -5.38
N PHE A 38 -9.09 -25.84 -5.76
CA PHE A 38 -9.83 -26.27 -6.95
C PHE A 38 -9.09 -25.99 -8.26
N LEU A 39 -8.30 -24.91 -8.31
CA LEU A 39 -7.40 -24.60 -9.42
C LEU A 39 -6.16 -25.50 -9.44
N GLY A 40 -5.90 -26.29 -8.39
CA GLY A 40 -4.81 -27.26 -8.33
C GLY A 40 -3.52 -26.74 -7.68
N ALA A 41 -3.61 -25.80 -6.73
CA ALA A 41 -2.47 -25.37 -5.92
C ALA A 41 -1.84 -26.55 -5.17
N THR A 42 -0.51 -26.53 -5.04
CA THR A 42 0.22 -27.49 -4.20
C THR A 42 -0.01 -27.20 -2.72
N ASP A 43 0.15 -28.23 -1.89
CA ASP A 43 0.03 -28.11 -0.43
C ASP A 43 0.96 -27.01 0.12
N ASP A 44 2.22 -26.96 -0.34
CA ASP A 44 3.20 -25.93 0.06
C ASP A 44 2.74 -24.51 -0.33
N ARG A 45 2.13 -24.34 -1.51
CA ARG A 45 1.64 -23.03 -1.98
C ARG A 45 0.43 -22.58 -1.18
N LEU A 46 -0.47 -23.50 -0.83
CA LEU A 46 -1.59 -23.22 0.07
C LEU A 46 -1.10 -22.77 1.45
N GLU A 47 -0.08 -23.44 2.02
CA GLU A 47 0.50 -23.05 3.32
C GLU A 47 1.21 -21.70 3.26
N GLN A 48 1.94 -21.40 2.18
CA GLN A 48 2.61 -20.11 1.99
C GLN A 48 1.59 -18.97 1.92
N LEU A 49 0.59 -19.10 1.04
CA LEU A 49 -0.44 -18.06 0.88
C LEU A 49 -1.30 -17.94 2.13
N TYR A 50 -1.60 -19.04 2.82
CA TYR A 50 -2.29 -19.00 4.11
C TYR A 50 -1.56 -18.15 5.15
N LYS A 51 -0.23 -18.26 5.25
CA LYS A 51 0.56 -17.44 6.18
C LYS A 51 0.42 -15.96 5.89
N ILE A 52 0.46 -15.57 4.61
CA ILE A 52 0.27 -14.18 4.17
C ILE A 52 -1.15 -13.71 4.54
N MET A 53 -2.16 -14.51 4.23
CA MET A 53 -3.56 -14.17 4.56
C MET A 53 -3.82 -14.09 6.07
N CYS A 54 -3.11 -14.87 6.88
CA CYS A 54 -3.18 -14.79 8.34
C CYS A 54 -2.69 -13.47 8.89
N GLU A 55 -1.82 -12.76 8.17
CA GLU A 55 -1.39 -11.43 8.57
C GLU A 55 -2.61 -10.52 8.56
N GLU A 56 -3.32 -10.38 7.44
CA GLU A 56 -4.46 -9.45 7.30
C GLU A 56 -5.72 -9.82 8.13
N ALA A 57 -5.81 -11.04 8.65
CA ALA A 57 -6.98 -11.58 9.33
C ALA A 57 -7.20 -11.01 10.76
N THR A 58 -8.47 -10.80 11.13
CA THR A 58 -8.84 -10.27 12.47
C THR A 58 -9.18 -11.43 13.44
N PRO A 59 -8.53 -11.54 14.61
CA PRO A 59 -8.85 -12.60 15.59
C PRO A 59 -10.24 -12.48 16.24
N TYR A 60 -10.78 -13.59 16.76
CA TYR A 60 -12.06 -13.58 17.50
C TYR A 60 -12.06 -12.70 18.76
N GLU A 61 -12.99 -11.74 18.80
CA GLU A 61 -13.29 -10.95 19.97
C GLU A 61 -14.27 -11.67 20.91
N ALA A 62 -14.28 -11.24 22.17
CA ALA A 62 -15.20 -11.77 23.17
C ALA A 62 -16.62 -11.25 22.91
N SER A 63 -17.57 -12.15 22.67
CA SER A 63 -18.96 -11.75 22.48
C SER A 63 -19.59 -11.24 23.78
N PRO A 64 -20.49 -10.23 23.73
CA PRO A 64 -21.09 -9.62 24.92
C PRO A 64 -21.82 -10.59 25.84
N HIS A 65 -22.44 -11.64 25.26
CA HIS A 65 -22.99 -12.78 25.97
C HIS A 65 -23.07 -13.98 25.04
N GLU A 66 -23.29 -15.17 25.62
CA GLU A 66 -23.49 -16.40 24.85
C GLU A 66 -24.79 -16.39 24.04
N ILE A 67 -24.74 -17.03 22.88
CA ILE A 67 -25.88 -17.27 22.02
C ILE A 67 -26.34 -18.71 22.19
N THR A 68 -27.65 -18.87 22.37
CA THR A 68 -28.35 -20.12 22.63
C THR A 68 -29.61 -20.19 21.76
N SER A 69 -30.19 -21.37 21.64
CA SER A 69 -31.44 -21.58 20.90
C SER A 69 -32.61 -20.69 21.38
N GLY A 70 -32.58 -20.20 22.62
CA GLY A 70 -33.61 -19.31 23.19
C GLY A 70 -33.42 -17.81 22.93
N ASN A 71 -32.23 -17.35 22.54
CA ASN A 71 -31.91 -15.92 22.41
C ASN A 71 -31.21 -15.53 21.09
N TRP A 72 -30.82 -16.49 20.23
CA TRP A 72 -30.00 -16.22 19.05
C TRP A 72 -30.58 -15.22 18.05
N ARG A 73 -31.89 -14.97 18.03
CA ARG A 73 -32.49 -13.93 17.19
C ARG A 73 -32.35 -12.50 17.72
N LYS A 74 -32.02 -12.33 19.01
CA LYS A 74 -32.00 -10.99 19.65
C LYS A 74 -30.80 -10.14 19.25
N SER A 75 -29.76 -10.78 18.72
CA SER A 75 -28.48 -10.15 18.38
C SER A 75 -28.18 -10.19 16.88
N LEU A 76 -29.20 -10.45 16.03
CA LEU A 76 -29.01 -10.46 14.58
C LEU A 76 -28.60 -9.07 14.10
N GLY A 77 -27.64 -9.01 13.19
CA GLY A 77 -27.10 -7.75 12.66
C GLY A 77 -26.01 -7.10 13.53
N ASP A 78 -25.64 -7.73 14.65
CA ASP A 78 -24.62 -7.21 15.56
C ASP A 78 -23.32 -8.01 15.42
N GLU A 79 -22.33 -7.41 14.76
CA GLU A 79 -21.02 -7.99 14.47
C GLU A 79 -20.25 -8.44 15.72
N ARG A 80 -20.50 -7.83 16.89
CA ARG A 80 -19.83 -8.20 18.15
C ARG A 80 -20.15 -9.63 18.61
N PHE A 81 -21.21 -10.22 18.07
CA PHE A 81 -21.62 -11.59 18.37
C PHE A 81 -21.04 -12.63 17.41
N CYS A 82 -20.11 -12.26 16.52
CA CYS A 82 -19.47 -13.15 15.55
C CYS A 82 -18.96 -14.46 16.19
N LYS A 83 -18.19 -14.39 17.29
CA LYS A 83 -17.71 -15.58 18.01
C LYS A 83 -18.85 -16.44 18.58
N ALA A 84 -19.83 -15.81 19.24
CA ALA A 84 -20.95 -16.53 19.85
C ALA A 84 -21.87 -17.19 18.81
N TYR A 85 -22.09 -16.54 17.66
CA TYR A 85 -22.83 -17.14 16.55
C TYR A 85 -22.06 -18.33 15.95
N ARG A 86 -20.75 -18.21 15.74
CA ARG A 86 -19.90 -19.33 15.32
C ARG A 86 -20.05 -20.51 16.26
N ASP A 87 -19.87 -20.28 17.56
CA ASP A 87 -19.92 -21.35 18.57
C ASP A 87 -21.30 -22.02 18.62
N PHE A 88 -22.37 -21.23 18.51
CA PHE A 88 -23.74 -21.72 18.47
C PHE A 88 -24.01 -22.57 17.21
N PHE A 89 -23.68 -22.06 16.03
CA PHE A 89 -23.94 -22.77 14.77
C PHE A 89 -23.06 -24.01 14.63
N ASP A 90 -21.82 -23.99 15.11
CA ASP A 90 -20.96 -25.17 15.13
C ASP A 90 -21.55 -26.30 15.98
N GLN A 91 -22.10 -25.95 17.15
CA GLN A 91 -22.75 -26.92 18.02
C GLN A 91 -24.00 -27.52 17.36
N GLU A 92 -24.86 -26.69 16.77
CA GLU A 92 -26.08 -27.15 16.08
C GLU A 92 -25.75 -28.03 14.86
N LEU A 93 -24.78 -27.63 14.04
CA LEU A 93 -24.34 -28.41 12.88
C LEU A 93 -23.64 -29.71 13.31
N THR A 94 -22.78 -29.66 14.34
CA THR A 94 -22.10 -30.86 14.86
C THR A 94 -23.08 -31.87 15.44
N ALA A 95 -24.12 -31.43 16.15
CA ALA A 95 -25.16 -32.29 16.71
C ALA A 95 -25.95 -33.06 15.64
N SER A 96 -26.02 -32.54 14.42
CA SER A 96 -26.71 -33.18 13.29
C SER A 96 -25.89 -34.24 12.53
N GLY A 97 -24.60 -34.40 12.89
CA GLY A 97 -23.72 -35.41 12.29
C GLY A 97 -23.57 -35.24 10.77
N ASN A 98 -23.82 -36.31 10.02
CA ASN A 98 -23.69 -36.31 8.55
C ASN A 98 -24.86 -35.61 7.82
N ASN A 99 -25.89 -35.15 8.53
CA ASN A 99 -27.05 -34.46 7.94
C ASN A 99 -26.96 -32.93 8.11
N TRP A 100 -25.74 -32.39 8.20
CA TRP A 100 -25.52 -30.98 8.48
C TRP A 100 -26.13 -30.05 7.42
N GLN A 101 -26.17 -30.46 6.15
CA GLN A 101 -26.77 -29.66 5.07
C GLN A 101 -28.28 -29.45 5.27
N GLN A 102 -28.99 -30.47 5.76
CA GLN A 102 -30.42 -30.34 6.07
C GLN A 102 -30.62 -29.41 7.26
N LYS A 103 -29.81 -29.57 8.31
CA LYS A 103 -29.86 -28.71 9.50
C LYS A 103 -29.48 -27.26 9.18
N PHE A 104 -28.54 -27.06 8.26
CA PHE A 104 -28.13 -25.75 7.76
C PHE A 104 -29.30 -24.97 7.14
N PHE A 105 -30.06 -25.60 6.23
CA PHE A 105 -31.26 -24.97 5.67
C PHE A 105 -32.37 -24.79 6.70
N GLU A 106 -32.53 -25.70 7.66
CA GLU A 106 -33.47 -25.54 8.78
C GLU A 106 -33.17 -24.25 9.58
N LEU A 107 -31.89 -23.99 9.87
CA LEU A 107 -31.43 -22.80 10.60
C LEU A 107 -31.60 -21.52 9.78
N LEU A 108 -31.33 -21.56 8.46
CA LEU A 108 -31.55 -20.40 7.58
C LEU A 108 -33.03 -20.02 7.43
N LEU A 109 -33.90 -21.03 7.34
CA LEU A 109 -35.34 -20.80 7.20
C LEU A 109 -35.98 -20.34 8.50
N ASP A 110 -35.53 -20.88 9.65
CA ASP A 110 -35.97 -20.57 11.02
C ASP A 110 -37.51 -20.53 11.24
N ASN A 111 -38.36 -20.94 10.28
CA ASN A 111 -39.82 -20.95 10.35
C ASN A 111 -40.47 -19.65 10.93
N LYS A 112 -39.82 -18.50 10.73
CA LYS A 112 -40.29 -17.17 11.18
C LYS A 112 -40.71 -16.32 9.99
N SER A 113 -41.36 -15.18 10.27
CA SER A 113 -41.82 -14.23 9.25
C SER A 113 -40.69 -13.53 8.50
N GLU A 114 -39.51 -13.43 9.12
CA GLU A 114 -38.31 -12.76 8.58
C GLU A 114 -37.17 -13.80 8.62
N PRO A 115 -37.08 -14.72 7.64
CA PRO A 115 -36.11 -15.82 7.69
C PRO A 115 -34.69 -15.32 7.45
N MET A 116 -33.70 -15.95 8.08
CA MET A 116 -32.28 -15.57 7.97
C MET A 116 -31.74 -15.76 6.55
N ILE A 117 -32.37 -16.63 5.75
CA ILE A 117 -32.06 -16.79 4.33
C ILE A 117 -32.21 -15.49 3.51
N ASN A 118 -32.93 -14.49 4.00
CA ASN A 118 -33.07 -13.20 3.32
C ASN A 118 -31.87 -12.27 3.57
N SER A 119 -31.01 -12.59 4.54
CA SER A 119 -29.76 -11.86 4.82
C SER A 119 -28.60 -12.34 3.95
N VAL A 120 -28.77 -13.39 3.14
CA VAL A 120 -27.65 -14.00 2.39
C VAL A 120 -27.05 -13.08 1.31
N ILE A 121 -27.82 -12.09 0.86
CA ILE A 121 -27.38 -11.07 -0.10
C ILE A 121 -26.70 -9.85 0.54
N SER A 122 -26.62 -9.80 1.87
CA SER A 122 -25.96 -8.70 2.58
C SER A 122 -24.47 -8.65 2.25
N GLY A 123 -23.86 -7.47 2.42
CA GLY A 123 -22.42 -7.31 2.22
C GLY A 123 -21.98 -7.71 0.82
N LEU A 124 -22.68 -7.28 -0.24
CA LEU A 124 -22.43 -7.71 -1.63
C LEU A 124 -22.56 -9.24 -1.83
N ALA A 125 -23.50 -9.85 -1.10
CA ALA A 125 -23.79 -11.28 -1.14
C ALA A 125 -22.64 -12.22 -0.70
N HIS A 126 -21.71 -11.72 0.11
CA HIS A 126 -20.66 -12.54 0.73
C HIS A 126 -21.16 -13.73 1.55
N PRO A 127 -22.27 -13.65 2.34
CA PRO A 127 -22.80 -14.84 2.98
C PRO A 127 -23.19 -15.90 1.95
N LEU A 128 -23.92 -15.54 0.89
CA LEU A 128 -24.28 -16.46 -0.20
C LEU A 128 -23.04 -17.10 -0.85
N ILE A 129 -21.99 -16.32 -1.13
CA ILE A 129 -20.72 -16.81 -1.67
C ILE A 129 -20.09 -17.85 -0.73
N HIS A 130 -20.04 -17.55 0.58
CA HIS A 130 -19.55 -18.47 1.62
C HIS A 130 -20.35 -19.77 1.67
N ILE A 131 -21.67 -19.71 1.51
CA ILE A 131 -22.53 -20.90 1.42
C ILE A 131 -22.13 -21.73 0.20
N GLY A 132 -21.93 -21.10 -0.96
CA GLY A 132 -21.46 -21.78 -2.18
C GLY A 132 -20.22 -22.64 -1.92
N TYR A 133 -19.18 -22.03 -1.32
CA TYR A 133 -17.95 -22.74 -0.96
C TYR A 133 -18.16 -23.81 0.12
N ALA A 134 -19.04 -23.59 1.10
CA ALA A 134 -19.33 -24.59 2.13
C ALA A 134 -19.89 -25.88 1.52
N PHE A 135 -20.81 -25.76 0.55
CA PHE A 135 -21.42 -26.90 -0.14
C PHE A 135 -20.46 -27.53 -1.16
N GLU A 136 -19.71 -26.73 -1.92
CA GLU A 136 -18.72 -27.24 -2.87
C GLU A 136 -17.57 -27.99 -2.15
N LEU A 137 -17.14 -27.47 -0.98
CA LEU A 137 -16.15 -28.13 -0.15
C LEU A 137 -16.72 -29.25 0.74
N ASP A 138 -18.05 -29.43 0.80
CA ASP A 138 -18.70 -30.30 1.80
C ASP A 138 -18.11 -30.08 3.21
N SER A 139 -17.93 -28.82 3.60
CA SER A 139 -17.21 -28.41 4.82
C SER A 139 -18.14 -27.79 5.83
N ARG A 140 -18.38 -28.51 6.93
CA ARG A 140 -19.17 -28.02 8.08
C ARG A 140 -18.58 -26.76 8.71
N ILE A 141 -17.25 -26.63 8.70
CA ILE A 141 -16.53 -25.48 9.26
C ILE A 141 -16.91 -24.22 8.49
N VAL A 142 -16.77 -24.25 7.17
CA VAL A 142 -17.12 -23.12 6.30
C VAL A 142 -18.63 -22.87 6.33
N ALA A 143 -19.45 -23.91 6.51
CA ALA A 143 -20.89 -23.75 6.72
C ALA A 143 -21.23 -23.00 8.02
N SER A 144 -20.51 -23.27 9.11
CA SER A 144 -20.67 -22.53 10.38
C SER A 144 -20.28 -21.06 10.21
N GLU A 145 -19.18 -20.77 9.50
CA GLU A 145 -18.78 -19.41 9.12
C GLU A 145 -19.86 -18.72 8.28
N ALA A 146 -20.45 -19.42 7.31
CA ALA A 146 -21.50 -18.87 6.46
C ALA A 146 -22.78 -18.52 7.24
N LEU A 147 -23.22 -19.36 8.19
CA LEU A 147 -24.35 -19.04 9.07
C LEU A 147 -24.02 -17.86 9.98
N THR A 148 -22.81 -17.83 10.52
CA THR A 148 -22.31 -16.73 11.35
C THR A 148 -22.37 -15.42 10.59
N LEU A 149 -21.83 -15.42 9.37
CA LEU A 149 -21.82 -14.25 8.50
C LEU A 149 -23.23 -13.80 8.12
N THR A 150 -24.13 -14.75 7.83
CA THR A 150 -25.54 -14.45 7.54
C THR A 150 -26.25 -13.83 8.75
N ALA A 151 -25.95 -14.30 9.97
CA ALA A 151 -26.56 -13.79 11.19
C ALA A 151 -26.11 -12.36 11.55
N VAL A 152 -24.82 -12.05 11.37
CA VAL A 152 -24.29 -10.69 11.59
C VAL A 152 -24.55 -9.74 10.42
N GLY A 153 -24.80 -10.26 9.21
CA GLY A 153 -25.16 -9.49 8.02
C GLY A 153 -26.63 -9.04 7.94
N TYR A 154 -27.43 -9.28 8.99
CA TYR A 154 -28.84 -8.89 9.03
C TYR A 154 -28.98 -7.35 9.04
N ASN A 155 -29.52 -6.76 7.97
CA ASN A 155 -29.54 -5.31 7.78
C ASN A 155 -30.85 -4.78 7.13
N TYR A 156 -30.82 -3.55 6.62
CA TYR A 156 -31.96 -2.84 6.03
C TYR A 156 -32.61 -3.53 4.82
N HIS A 157 -31.97 -4.51 4.17
CA HIS A 157 -32.58 -5.22 3.03
C HIS A 157 -33.87 -5.98 3.41
N HIS A 158 -34.01 -6.37 4.69
CA HIS A 158 -35.19 -7.05 5.23
C HIS A 158 -36.48 -6.23 5.10
N GLU A 159 -36.41 -4.90 5.08
CA GLU A 159 -37.59 -4.05 4.93
C GLU A 159 -38.39 -4.35 3.66
N PHE A 160 -37.70 -4.85 2.62
CA PHE A 160 -38.23 -5.11 1.29
C PHE A 160 -38.25 -6.60 0.92
N ILE A 161 -37.17 -7.33 1.17
CA ILE A 161 -37.05 -8.74 0.73
C ILE A 161 -38.07 -9.63 1.43
N ASP A 162 -38.35 -9.38 2.72
CA ASP A 162 -39.34 -10.13 3.48
C ASP A 162 -40.77 -9.95 2.91
N LYS A 163 -40.99 -8.91 2.09
CA LYS A 163 -42.28 -8.58 1.45
C LYS A 163 -42.27 -8.85 -0.05
N LEU A 164 -41.18 -9.34 -0.61
CA LEU A 164 -41.03 -9.59 -2.04
C LEU A 164 -42.04 -10.67 -2.48
N LYS A 165 -42.77 -10.39 -3.55
CA LYS A 165 -43.80 -11.28 -4.10
C LYS A 165 -43.36 -11.77 -5.47
N PRO A 166 -43.85 -12.92 -5.96
CA PRO A 166 -43.59 -13.36 -7.31
C PRO A 166 -43.98 -12.28 -8.35
N PRO A 167 -43.21 -12.12 -9.44
CA PRO A 167 -43.48 -11.12 -10.45
C PRO A 167 -44.81 -11.38 -11.17
N LYS A 168 -45.51 -10.31 -11.59
CA LYS A 168 -46.91 -10.36 -12.08
C LYS A 168 -47.10 -10.88 -13.52
N ALA A 169 -46.16 -11.67 -14.04
CA ALA A 169 -46.02 -12.13 -15.44
C ALA A 169 -45.41 -11.07 -16.38
N GLY A 170 -44.08 -11.07 -16.41
CA GLY A 170 -43.26 -10.22 -17.26
C GLY A 170 -43.10 -10.70 -18.70
N SER A 171 -42.73 -9.78 -19.59
CA SER A 171 -42.54 -10.04 -21.04
C SER A 171 -41.12 -9.77 -21.52
N LYS A 172 -40.20 -9.41 -20.62
CA LYS A 172 -38.82 -9.02 -20.95
C LYS A 172 -37.81 -10.00 -20.36
N THR A 173 -36.76 -10.23 -21.12
CA THR A 173 -35.57 -10.95 -20.64
C THR A 173 -34.83 -10.11 -19.60
N ILE A 174 -33.99 -10.77 -18.81
CA ILE A 174 -33.20 -10.10 -17.78
C ILE A 174 -32.23 -9.06 -18.36
N LEU A 175 -31.59 -9.36 -19.50
CA LEU A 175 -30.66 -8.45 -20.16
C LEU A 175 -31.37 -7.19 -20.69
N GLU A 176 -32.57 -7.34 -21.28
CA GLU A 176 -33.40 -6.20 -21.70
C GLU A 176 -33.75 -5.31 -20.50
N ILE A 177 -34.02 -5.89 -19.33
CA ILE A 177 -34.29 -5.13 -18.11
C ILE A 177 -33.09 -4.28 -17.69
N PHE A 178 -31.86 -4.83 -17.71
CA PHE A 178 -30.67 -4.05 -17.35
C PHE A 178 -30.33 -2.96 -18.37
N LYS A 179 -30.61 -3.18 -19.65
CA LYS A 179 -30.53 -2.14 -20.70
C LYS A 179 -31.55 -1.03 -20.46
N ASP A 180 -32.77 -1.37 -20.05
CA ASP A 180 -33.79 -0.39 -19.71
C ASP A 180 -33.48 0.37 -18.41
N LEU A 181 -32.93 -0.30 -17.39
CA LEU A 181 -32.49 0.32 -16.13
C LEU A 181 -31.42 1.39 -16.41
N ARG A 182 -30.49 1.11 -17.32
CA ARG A 182 -29.50 2.11 -17.76
C ARG A 182 -30.17 3.35 -18.34
N ALA A 183 -31.16 3.18 -19.20
CA ALA A 183 -31.85 4.27 -19.89
C ALA A 183 -32.84 5.05 -19.00
N ASP A 184 -33.14 4.59 -17.78
CA ASP A 184 -34.15 5.21 -16.92
C ASP A 184 -33.61 6.43 -16.16
N ASN A 185 -33.96 7.62 -16.62
CA ASN A 185 -33.54 8.89 -16.00
C ASN A 185 -34.14 9.15 -14.60
N ARG A 186 -35.06 8.30 -14.11
CA ARG A 186 -35.62 8.42 -12.75
C ARG A 186 -34.69 7.86 -11.66
N LEU A 187 -33.71 7.04 -12.04
CA LEU A 187 -32.74 6.46 -11.12
C LEU A 187 -31.63 7.48 -10.79
N PRO A 188 -31.05 7.41 -9.58
CA PRO A 188 -30.02 8.35 -9.15
C PRO A 188 -28.77 8.27 -10.03
N LEU A 189 -28.09 9.41 -10.15
CA LEU A 189 -26.74 9.54 -10.67
C LEU A 189 -25.90 10.09 -9.53
N PHE A 190 -24.96 9.28 -9.07
CA PHE A 190 -24.00 9.67 -8.03
C PHE A 190 -22.76 10.27 -8.68
N ASP A 191 -21.95 10.98 -7.89
CA ASP A 191 -20.75 11.66 -8.39
C ASP A 191 -19.63 10.67 -8.78
N ALA A 192 -19.58 9.50 -8.13
CA ALA A 192 -18.63 8.44 -8.39
C ALA A 192 -19.25 7.05 -8.12
N PRO A 193 -18.76 5.98 -8.78
CA PRO A 193 -19.14 4.60 -8.48
C PRO A 193 -18.63 4.15 -7.09
N GLY A 194 -19.36 3.29 -6.37
CA GLY A 194 -18.89 2.78 -5.07
C GLY A 194 -19.96 2.18 -4.16
N VAL A 195 -19.50 1.54 -3.05
CA VAL A 195 -20.36 0.86 -2.07
C VAL A 195 -21.22 1.81 -1.25
N ASP A 196 -20.76 3.04 -1.02
CA ASP A 196 -21.50 4.07 -0.27
C ASP A 196 -22.82 4.44 -0.95
N ASN A 197 -22.92 4.22 -2.26
CA ASN A 197 -24.13 4.44 -3.01
C ASN A 197 -25.19 3.34 -2.79
N LEU A 198 -24.84 2.19 -2.18
CA LEU A 198 -25.73 1.02 -2.11
C LEU A 198 -26.97 1.29 -1.23
N GLU A 199 -26.79 1.82 -0.02
CA GLU A 199 -27.91 2.15 0.87
C GLU A 199 -28.79 3.30 0.31
N PRO A 200 -28.23 4.43 -0.20
CA PRO A 200 -28.98 5.44 -0.92
C PRO A 200 -29.73 4.90 -2.14
N SER A 201 -29.10 4.03 -2.93
CA SER A 201 -29.71 3.40 -4.12
C SER A 201 -30.94 2.59 -3.74
N VAL A 202 -30.86 1.80 -2.66
CA VAL A 202 -32.00 1.05 -2.14
C VAL A 202 -33.12 1.99 -1.72
N LYS A 203 -32.84 3.03 -0.93
CA LYS A 203 -33.87 3.95 -0.43
C LYS A 203 -34.56 4.76 -1.55
N GLN A 204 -33.84 5.11 -2.62
CA GLN A 204 -34.35 5.99 -3.68
C GLN A 204 -34.92 5.23 -4.88
N SER A 205 -34.43 4.01 -5.16
CA SER A 205 -34.70 3.31 -6.42
C SER A 205 -35.58 2.08 -6.29
N ILE A 206 -35.92 1.65 -5.06
CA ILE A 206 -36.62 0.38 -4.82
C ILE A 206 -37.93 0.27 -5.61
N ASP A 207 -38.78 1.29 -5.59
CA ASP A 207 -40.08 1.26 -6.28
C ASP A 207 -39.91 1.14 -7.80
N ILE A 208 -38.86 1.78 -8.34
CA ILE A 208 -38.51 1.72 -9.75
C ILE A 208 -38.03 0.31 -10.09
N VAL A 209 -37.11 -0.25 -9.31
CA VAL A 209 -36.57 -1.60 -9.53
C VAL A 209 -37.64 -2.67 -9.39
N LEU A 210 -38.58 -2.53 -8.45
CA LEU A 210 -39.74 -3.44 -8.34
C LEU A 210 -40.65 -3.38 -9.56
N SER A 211 -40.76 -2.23 -10.23
CA SER A 211 -41.51 -2.12 -11.50
C SER A 211 -40.83 -2.86 -12.66
N TYR A 212 -39.50 -2.97 -12.64
CA TYR A 212 -38.73 -3.77 -13.58
C TYR A 212 -38.76 -5.25 -13.23
N PHE A 213 -38.72 -5.58 -11.94
CA PHE A 213 -38.90 -6.94 -11.44
C PHE A 213 -40.25 -7.53 -11.88
N ASP A 214 -41.34 -6.76 -11.84
CA ASP A 214 -42.67 -7.18 -12.34
C ASP A 214 -42.69 -7.46 -13.86
N GLN A 215 -41.72 -6.92 -14.63
CA GLN A 215 -41.58 -7.13 -16.08
C GLN A 215 -40.69 -8.33 -16.44
N TRP A 216 -40.08 -9.00 -15.46
CA TRP A 216 -39.17 -10.11 -15.69
C TRP A 216 -39.89 -11.40 -16.08
N GLN A 217 -39.54 -11.93 -17.25
CA GLN A 217 -40.03 -13.20 -17.76
C GLN A 217 -39.28 -14.38 -17.12
N ILE A 218 -39.78 -14.86 -15.97
CA ILE A 218 -39.22 -16.04 -15.29
C ILE A 218 -39.78 -17.32 -15.89
N ASN A 219 -38.91 -18.29 -16.17
CA ASN A 219 -39.34 -19.63 -16.56
C ASN A 219 -39.57 -20.51 -15.32
N VAL A 220 -40.73 -20.36 -14.68
CA VAL A 220 -41.09 -21.09 -13.44
C VAL A 220 -41.09 -22.62 -13.63
N ASN A 221 -41.29 -23.09 -14.86
CA ASN A 221 -41.25 -24.53 -15.19
C ASN A 221 -39.84 -25.05 -15.48
N ASN A 222 -38.85 -24.17 -15.61
CA ASN A 222 -37.44 -24.51 -15.84
C ASN A 222 -36.53 -23.46 -15.18
N LEU A 223 -36.32 -23.62 -13.88
CA LEU A 223 -35.46 -22.74 -13.08
C LEU A 223 -33.99 -22.84 -13.48
N GLU A 224 -33.53 -23.99 -13.98
CA GLU A 224 -32.16 -24.13 -14.50
C GLU A 224 -31.89 -23.16 -15.63
N LYS A 225 -32.86 -22.97 -16.53
CA LYS A 225 -32.75 -21.96 -17.59
C LYS A 225 -32.71 -20.54 -17.04
N THR A 226 -33.47 -20.25 -15.97
CA THR A 226 -33.44 -18.94 -15.31
C THR A 226 -32.10 -18.69 -14.60
N ILE A 227 -31.50 -19.71 -14.00
CA ILE A 227 -30.16 -19.64 -13.41
C ILE A 227 -29.11 -19.36 -14.49
N GLU A 228 -29.19 -20.05 -15.63
CA GLU A 228 -28.32 -19.80 -16.79
C GLU A 228 -28.43 -18.35 -17.28
N ASP A 229 -29.66 -17.86 -17.48
CA ASP A 229 -29.90 -16.50 -17.97
C ASP A 229 -29.38 -15.42 -16.99
N LEU A 230 -29.49 -15.65 -15.68
CA LEU A 230 -28.93 -14.75 -14.65
C LEU A 230 -27.40 -14.83 -14.57
N PHE A 231 -26.83 -16.01 -14.78
CA PHE A 231 -25.38 -16.19 -14.83
C PHE A 231 -24.79 -15.45 -16.03
N ASP A 232 -25.40 -15.60 -17.21
CA ASP A 232 -25.02 -14.88 -18.43
C ASP A 232 -25.05 -13.36 -18.20
N VAL A 233 -26.14 -12.83 -17.60
CA VAL A 233 -26.20 -11.40 -17.27
C VAL A 233 -25.12 -10.98 -16.29
N SER A 234 -24.78 -11.79 -15.29
CA SER A 234 -23.70 -11.46 -14.37
C SER A 234 -22.36 -11.36 -15.08
N VAL A 235 -22.11 -12.24 -16.05
CA VAL A 235 -20.92 -12.19 -16.91
C VAL A 235 -20.93 -10.96 -17.82
N TYR A 236 -22.08 -10.58 -18.41
CA TYR A 236 -22.19 -9.34 -19.19
C TYR A 236 -21.98 -8.10 -18.33
N LEU A 237 -22.57 -8.04 -17.14
CA LEU A 237 -22.40 -6.91 -16.22
C LEU A 237 -20.96 -6.76 -15.74
N TYR A 238 -20.19 -7.84 -15.64
CA TYR A 238 -18.79 -7.78 -15.25
C TYR A 238 -17.84 -7.56 -16.44
N GLY A 239 -18.03 -8.32 -17.51
CA GLY A 239 -17.10 -8.41 -18.64
C GLY A 239 -17.47 -7.58 -19.86
N ALA A 240 -18.65 -6.96 -19.90
CA ALA A 240 -19.12 -6.17 -21.04
C ALA A 240 -19.40 -4.70 -20.70
N THR A 241 -18.93 -4.23 -19.54
CA THR A 241 -19.15 -2.86 -19.04
C THR A 241 -17.90 -1.98 -19.05
N HIS A 242 -16.75 -2.55 -19.40
CA HIS A 242 -15.51 -1.82 -19.60
C HIS A 242 -15.53 -1.05 -20.94
N LYS A 243 -14.59 -0.13 -21.15
CA LYS A 243 -14.50 0.56 -22.44
C LYS A 243 -13.75 -0.33 -23.45
N PRO A 244 -14.04 -0.25 -24.77
CA PRO A 244 -13.35 -1.05 -25.78
C PRO A 244 -11.82 -0.94 -25.74
N ASP A 245 -11.30 0.25 -25.44
CA ASP A 245 -9.87 0.55 -25.44
C ASP A 245 -9.26 0.58 -24.02
N GLN A 246 -10.06 0.36 -22.97
CA GLN A 246 -9.61 0.33 -21.58
C GLN A 246 -10.30 -0.84 -20.87
N ILE A 247 -9.60 -1.98 -20.77
CA ILE A 247 -10.08 -3.16 -20.05
C ILE A 247 -9.89 -2.92 -18.56
N ASP A 248 -10.93 -2.42 -17.90
CA ASP A 248 -11.00 -2.25 -16.46
C ASP A 248 -12.21 -3.02 -15.93
N PHE A 249 -11.95 -3.96 -15.02
CA PHE A 249 -12.98 -4.85 -14.49
C PHE A 249 -13.44 -4.36 -13.12
N ASP A 250 -14.74 -4.12 -12.99
CA ASP A 250 -15.32 -3.58 -11.76
C ASP A 250 -15.37 -4.64 -10.65
N PHE A 251 -14.70 -4.35 -9.53
CA PHE A 251 -14.64 -5.21 -8.35
C PHE A 251 -16.03 -5.49 -7.75
N PHE A 252 -16.96 -4.54 -7.75
CA PHE A 252 -18.29 -4.71 -7.21
C PHE A 252 -19.15 -5.58 -8.13
N LEU A 253 -19.06 -5.41 -9.45
CA LEU A 253 -19.80 -6.23 -10.43
C LEU A 253 -19.29 -7.68 -10.46
N LEU A 254 -18.02 -7.94 -10.14
CA LEU A 254 -17.47 -9.28 -9.96
C LEU A 254 -18.28 -10.11 -8.94
N HIS A 255 -18.81 -9.48 -7.89
CA HIS A 255 -19.57 -10.17 -6.85
C HIS A 255 -20.87 -10.80 -7.39
N LEU A 256 -21.40 -10.30 -8.51
CA LEU A 256 -22.56 -10.90 -9.17
C LEU A 256 -22.22 -12.26 -9.76
N VAL A 257 -21.04 -12.37 -10.38
CA VAL A 257 -20.54 -13.62 -10.97
C VAL A 257 -20.29 -14.67 -9.89
N THR A 258 -19.61 -14.30 -8.80
CA THR A 258 -19.34 -15.22 -7.69
C THR A 258 -20.61 -15.63 -6.96
N SER A 259 -21.59 -14.73 -6.81
CA SER A 259 -22.88 -15.03 -6.21
C SER A 259 -23.72 -15.97 -7.06
N MET A 260 -23.75 -15.81 -8.39
CA MET A 260 -24.45 -16.75 -9.26
C MET A 260 -23.78 -18.11 -9.31
N HIS A 261 -22.44 -18.16 -9.22
CA HIS A 261 -21.74 -19.41 -9.04
C HIS A 261 -22.17 -20.11 -7.74
N ALA A 262 -22.27 -19.38 -6.63
CA ALA A 262 -22.76 -19.94 -5.37
C ALA A 262 -24.21 -20.45 -5.48
N ILE A 263 -25.12 -19.70 -6.13
CA ILE A 263 -26.50 -20.16 -6.38
C ILE A 263 -26.52 -21.47 -7.16
N ARG A 264 -25.69 -21.58 -8.21
CA ARG A 264 -25.56 -22.81 -9.00
C ARG A 264 -25.08 -23.99 -8.16
N MET A 265 -24.18 -23.75 -7.20
CA MET A 265 -23.68 -24.81 -6.31
C MET A 265 -24.70 -25.27 -5.26
N ILE A 266 -25.50 -24.35 -4.72
CA ILE A 266 -26.50 -24.69 -3.69
C ILE A 266 -27.83 -25.21 -4.26
N TYR A 267 -28.18 -24.84 -5.50
CA TYR A 267 -29.47 -25.21 -6.12
C TYR A 267 -29.78 -26.72 -6.07
N PRO A 268 -28.84 -27.64 -6.36
CA PRO A 268 -29.08 -29.09 -6.25
C PRO A 268 -29.44 -29.56 -4.83
N HIS A 269 -29.14 -28.77 -3.80
CA HIS A 269 -29.41 -29.09 -2.41
C HIS A 269 -30.72 -28.47 -1.89
N ILE A 270 -31.38 -27.63 -2.70
CA ILE A 270 -32.65 -26.99 -2.36
C ILE A 270 -33.80 -27.85 -2.89
N ASN A 271 -34.51 -28.54 -1.98
CA ASN A 271 -35.66 -29.36 -2.33
C ASN A 271 -36.98 -28.57 -2.46
N ASP A 272 -37.03 -27.33 -1.96
CA ASP A 272 -38.20 -26.46 -2.03
C ASP A 272 -38.09 -25.51 -3.23
N GLN A 273 -38.92 -25.76 -4.24
CA GLN A 273 -38.96 -24.94 -5.46
C GLN A 273 -39.26 -23.46 -5.16
N LYS A 274 -40.09 -23.15 -4.16
CA LYS A 274 -40.41 -21.77 -3.79
C LYS A 274 -39.22 -21.06 -3.17
N LEU A 275 -38.41 -21.80 -2.41
CA LEU A 275 -37.19 -21.25 -1.83
C LEU A 275 -36.17 -20.94 -2.93
N ALA A 276 -36.01 -21.85 -3.89
CA ALA A 276 -35.14 -21.63 -5.03
C ALA A 276 -35.57 -20.39 -5.83
N GLU A 277 -36.87 -20.25 -6.13
CA GLU A 277 -37.42 -19.05 -6.77
C GLU A 277 -37.10 -17.77 -5.98
N HIS A 278 -37.30 -17.78 -4.67
CA HIS A 278 -37.08 -16.62 -3.81
C HIS A 278 -35.61 -16.17 -3.76
N ILE A 279 -34.65 -17.10 -3.78
CA ILE A 279 -33.22 -16.76 -3.85
C ILE A 279 -32.88 -16.09 -5.20
N LEU A 280 -33.47 -16.55 -6.30
CA LEU A 280 -33.27 -15.92 -7.62
C LEU A 280 -33.85 -14.50 -7.65
N TRP A 281 -34.97 -14.26 -6.95
CA TRP A 281 -35.54 -12.91 -6.81
C TRP A 281 -34.65 -11.99 -5.98
N GLN A 282 -34.06 -12.50 -4.89
CA GLN A 282 -33.09 -11.75 -4.10
C GLN A 282 -31.84 -11.40 -4.91
N PHE A 283 -31.37 -12.34 -5.75
CA PHE A 283 -30.24 -12.09 -6.64
C PHE A 283 -30.55 -10.97 -7.65
N PHE A 284 -31.71 -11.01 -8.30
CA PHE A 284 -32.14 -9.93 -9.20
C PHE A 284 -32.11 -8.56 -8.50
N TYR A 285 -32.62 -8.51 -7.27
CA TYR A 285 -32.67 -7.30 -6.48
C TYR A 285 -31.27 -6.76 -6.19
N ILE A 286 -30.36 -7.58 -5.65
CA ILE A 286 -29.01 -7.12 -5.31
C ILE A 286 -28.19 -6.78 -6.56
N ALA A 287 -28.35 -7.52 -7.66
CA ALA A 287 -27.71 -7.21 -8.94
C ALA A 287 -28.15 -5.85 -9.49
N SER A 288 -29.45 -5.53 -9.38
CA SER A 288 -29.97 -4.22 -9.77
C SER A 288 -29.39 -3.11 -8.89
N MET A 289 -29.29 -3.31 -7.58
CA MET A 289 -28.75 -2.31 -6.65
C MET A 289 -27.26 -2.05 -6.87
N ILE A 290 -26.46 -3.10 -7.05
CA ILE A 290 -25.03 -2.97 -7.34
C ILE A 290 -24.83 -2.27 -8.69
N TYR A 291 -25.59 -2.63 -9.72
CA TYR A 291 -25.49 -1.96 -11.02
C TYR A 291 -25.85 -0.46 -10.95
N ILE A 292 -26.86 -0.09 -10.16
CA ILE A 292 -27.21 1.32 -9.92
C ILE A 292 -26.12 2.04 -9.13
N SER A 293 -25.55 1.40 -8.10
CA SER A 293 -24.48 1.98 -7.27
C SER A 293 -23.18 2.21 -8.07
N GLN A 294 -22.96 1.43 -9.13
CA GLN A 294 -21.88 1.58 -10.10
C GLN A 294 -22.20 2.53 -11.27
N LEU A 295 -23.22 3.39 -11.14
CA LEU A 295 -23.62 4.37 -12.16
C LEU A 295 -24.15 3.78 -13.48
N ARG A 296 -24.62 2.52 -13.47
CA ARG A 296 -25.28 1.86 -14.61
C ARG A 296 -24.44 1.88 -15.90
N PRO A 297 -23.23 1.29 -15.88
CA PRO A 297 -22.30 1.34 -17.00
C PRO A 297 -22.87 0.69 -18.28
N GLU A 298 -22.30 1.04 -19.43
CA GLU A 298 -22.74 0.53 -20.73
C GLU A 298 -22.54 -0.97 -20.89
N ILE A 299 -23.61 -1.75 -21.09
CA ILE A 299 -23.48 -3.17 -21.44
C ILE A 299 -23.27 -3.29 -22.95
N ASN A 300 -22.01 -3.43 -23.36
CA ASN A 300 -21.61 -3.65 -24.74
C ASN A 300 -21.20 -5.12 -24.99
N GLU A 301 -22.17 -5.95 -25.37
CA GLU A 301 -21.98 -7.39 -25.64
C GLU A 301 -20.89 -7.68 -26.69
N GLU A 302 -20.63 -6.74 -27.61
CA GLU A 302 -19.61 -6.90 -28.65
C GLU A 302 -18.19 -7.04 -28.05
N LEU A 303 -17.95 -6.52 -26.85
CA LEU A 303 -16.67 -6.66 -26.15
C LEU A 303 -16.32 -8.12 -25.84
N ILE A 304 -17.33 -8.93 -25.53
CA ILE A 304 -17.15 -10.37 -25.26
C ILE A 304 -17.13 -11.14 -26.58
N TYR A 305 -18.11 -10.91 -27.47
CA TYR A 305 -18.23 -11.68 -28.71
C TYR A 305 -17.10 -11.44 -29.71
N ASN A 306 -16.53 -10.23 -29.76
CA ASN A 306 -15.43 -9.91 -30.66
C ASN A 306 -14.05 -10.22 -30.07
N TYR A 307 -13.98 -10.65 -28.80
CA TYR A 307 -12.72 -11.01 -28.17
C TYR A 307 -12.17 -12.31 -28.75
N LYS A 308 -11.06 -12.21 -29.49
CA LYS A 308 -10.41 -13.36 -30.14
C LYS A 308 -9.47 -14.06 -29.17
N ILE A 309 -9.83 -15.26 -28.73
CA ILE A 309 -8.98 -16.11 -27.88
C ILE A 309 -8.12 -17.03 -28.77
N ASP A 310 -6.79 -16.95 -28.63
CA ASP A 310 -5.89 -17.98 -29.17
C ASP A 310 -5.93 -19.21 -28.26
N ASN A 311 -6.90 -20.09 -28.48
CA ASN A 311 -7.11 -21.31 -27.67
C ASN A 311 -5.88 -22.25 -27.64
N SER A 312 -4.88 -22.05 -28.50
CA SER A 312 -3.63 -22.81 -28.46
C SER A 312 -2.67 -22.33 -27.38
N LYS A 313 -2.78 -21.07 -26.93
CA LYS A 313 -1.91 -20.42 -25.93
C LYS A 313 -2.63 -19.95 -24.68
N GLN A 314 -3.87 -19.47 -24.80
CA GLN A 314 -4.68 -18.87 -23.74
C GLN A 314 -5.83 -19.80 -23.34
N ASN A 315 -5.51 -21.07 -23.08
CA ASN A 315 -6.48 -22.04 -22.59
C ASN A 315 -6.61 -21.98 -21.05
N TRP A 316 -7.49 -22.79 -20.48
CA TRP A 316 -7.70 -22.83 -19.03
C TRP A 316 -6.43 -23.13 -18.22
N ASN A 317 -5.48 -23.89 -18.75
CA ASN A 317 -4.21 -24.13 -18.05
C ASN A 317 -3.37 -22.85 -17.96
N TYR A 318 -3.37 -22.02 -19.00
CA TYR A 318 -2.70 -20.70 -18.96
C TYR A 318 -3.29 -19.80 -17.87
N VAL A 319 -4.62 -19.77 -17.75
CA VAL A 319 -5.31 -18.99 -16.70
C VAL A 319 -4.93 -19.53 -15.31
N ILE A 320 -5.02 -20.85 -15.11
CA ILE A 320 -4.67 -21.51 -13.84
C ILE A 320 -3.21 -21.25 -13.46
N GLU A 321 -2.28 -21.41 -14.40
CA GLU A 321 -0.85 -21.19 -14.17
C GLU A 321 -0.56 -19.74 -13.78
N ARG A 322 -1.19 -18.78 -14.46
CA ARG A 322 -1.05 -17.36 -14.15
C ARG A 322 -1.65 -17.00 -12.79
N THR A 323 -2.75 -17.63 -12.38
CA THR A 323 -3.37 -17.41 -11.06
C THR A 323 -2.56 -18.02 -9.91
N LEU A 324 -1.94 -19.18 -10.10
CA LEU A 324 -1.22 -19.88 -9.02
C LEU A 324 0.22 -19.39 -8.81
N ASN A 325 0.89 -18.97 -9.89
CA ASN A 325 2.34 -18.78 -9.92
C ASN A 325 2.81 -17.32 -10.11
N THR A 326 1.92 -16.32 -10.15
CA THR A 326 2.29 -14.90 -10.23
C THR A 326 2.07 -14.14 -8.91
N ASN A 327 2.73 -12.99 -8.75
CA ASN A 327 2.80 -12.09 -7.58
C ASN A 327 1.56 -11.21 -7.40
N LEU A 328 0.50 -11.41 -8.18
CA LEU A 328 -0.80 -10.77 -7.96
C LEU A 328 -1.42 -11.10 -6.58
N ALA A 329 -0.74 -11.91 -5.75
CA ALA A 329 -1.13 -12.34 -4.42
C ALA A 329 -0.31 -11.71 -3.25
N GLU A 330 0.74 -10.92 -3.49
CA GLU A 330 1.72 -10.51 -2.44
C GLU A 330 2.08 -9.00 -2.41
N ASP A 331 1.29 -8.08 -2.98
CA ASP A 331 1.83 -6.77 -3.37
C ASP A 331 2.06 -5.75 -2.22
N SER A 332 3.34 -5.54 -1.87
CA SER A 332 3.86 -4.32 -1.24
C SER A 332 4.75 -3.59 -2.24
N HIS A 333 4.39 -2.36 -2.64
CA HIS A 333 5.12 -1.59 -3.66
C HIS A 333 6.58 -1.31 -3.23
N LEU A 334 7.54 -1.86 -3.99
CA LEU A 334 8.98 -1.75 -3.76
C LEU A 334 9.68 -1.34 -5.06
N LEU A 335 10.43 -0.24 -5.03
CA LEU A 335 11.32 0.13 -6.13
C LEU A 335 12.74 -0.36 -5.85
N ILE A 336 13.37 -0.98 -6.83
CA ILE A 336 14.76 -1.45 -6.74
C ILE A 336 15.57 -0.79 -7.85
N THR A 337 16.64 -0.09 -7.48
CA THR A 337 17.49 0.62 -8.44
C THR A 337 18.92 0.09 -8.41
N CYS A 338 19.55 0.01 -9.58
CA CYS A 338 21.00 -0.08 -9.70
C CYS A 338 21.56 1.34 -9.60
N SER A 339 22.27 1.64 -8.51
CA SER A 339 22.76 3.00 -8.22
C SER A 339 24.27 3.01 -8.01
N GLY A 340 24.88 4.18 -8.24
CA GLY A 340 26.32 4.39 -8.07
C GLY A 340 27.17 3.81 -9.19
N ASN A 341 28.48 4.05 -9.13
CA ASN A 341 29.44 3.59 -10.11
C ASN A 341 30.73 3.12 -9.42
N GLY A 342 31.48 2.22 -10.08
CA GLY A 342 32.70 1.65 -9.52
C GLY A 342 32.45 0.95 -8.19
N LYS A 343 33.32 1.23 -7.20
CA LYS A 343 33.27 0.64 -5.85
C LYS A 343 32.03 1.05 -5.04
N ASP A 344 31.45 2.21 -5.33
CA ASP A 344 30.32 2.77 -4.58
C ASP A 344 28.98 2.32 -5.16
N SER A 345 29.00 1.34 -6.07
CA SER A 345 27.78 0.78 -6.64
C SER A 345 27.01 -0.08 -5.64
N SER A 346 25.70 0.10 -5.65
CA SER A 346 24.78 -0.54 -4.73
C SER A 346 23.44 -0.82 -5.41
N LEU A 347 22.74 -1.88 -4.98
CA LEU A 347 21.30 -1.94 -5.16
C LEU A 347 20.61 -1.13 -4.06
N ARG A 348 19.67 -0.27 -4.43
CA ARG A 348 18.85 0.48 -3.46
C ARG A 348 17.42 -0.01 -3.51
N PHE A 349 16.90 -0.37 -2.35
CA PHE A 349 15.53 -0.81 -2.12
C PHE A 349 14.78 0.35 -1.50
N ILE A 350 13.80 0.90 -2.22
CA ILE A 350 13.11 2.13 -1.89
C ILE A 350 11.65 1.80 -1.60
N ARG A 351 11.21 2.15 -0.39
CA ARG A 351 9.83 1.99 0.09
C ARG A 351 9.34 3.31 0.64
N THR A 352 8.03 3.54 0.63
CA THR A 352 7.41 4.65 1.35
C THR A 352 7.43 4.38 2.85
N GLY A 353 7.49 5.45 3.67
CA GLY A 353 7.48 5.39 5.13
C GLY A 353 8.87 5.26 5.78
N ILE A 354 8.88 5.26 7.12
CA ILE A 354 10.08 5.19 7.97
C ILE A 354 10.36 3.74 8.35
N GLY A 355 11.60 3.30 8.12
CA GLY A 355 12.09 1.99 8.56
C GLY A 355 12.41 1.92 10.05
N ILE A 356 12.34 0.71 10.60
CA ILE A 356 12.82 0.39 11.95
C ILE A 356 13.92 -0.65 11.84
N HIS A 357 15.07 -0.32 12.42
CA HIS A 357 16.18 -1.24 12.59
C HIS A 357 16.00 -2.01 13.91
N GLU A 358 15.55 -3.25 13.80
CA GLU A 358 15.36 -4.15 14.94
C GLU A 358 16.70 -4.61 15.52
N HIS A 359 16.86 -4.48 16.85
CA HIS A 359 17.99 -5.01 17.60
C HIS A 359 17.61 -6.30 18.32
N ALA A 360 16.44 -6.33 18.94
CA ALA A 360 15.93 -7.48 19.68
C ALA A 360 14.40 -7.50 19.65
N SER A 361 13.82 -8.69 19.75
CA SER A 361 12.39 -8.88 19.92
C SER A 361 12.08 -9.82 21.09
N ILE A 362 10.97 -9.54 21.77
CA ILE A 362 10.47 -10.30 22.91
C ILE A 362 9.02 -10.69 22.62
N ASP A 363 8.72 -11.98 22.61
CA ASP A 363 7.37 -12.50 22.33
C ASP A 363 6.43 -12.33 23.54
N LEU A 364 5.89 -11.12 23.73
CA LEU A 364 4.91 -10.79 24.77
C LEU A 364 3.65 -10.18 24.16
N ARG A 365 2.48 -10.75 24.48
CA ARG A 365 1.18 -10.33 23.92
C ARG A 365 0.32 -9.59 24.93
N ASN A 366 -0.68 -8.86 24.44
CA ASN A 366 -1.68 -8.14 25.26
C ASN A 366 -1.12 -7.05 26.18
N ILE A 367 -0.01 -6.43 25.77
CA ILE A 367 0.58 -5.30 26.49
C ILE A 367 -0.28 -4.05 26.30
N LYS A 368 -0.45 -3.28 27.38
CA LYS A 368 -1.23 -2.03 27.42
C LYS A 368 -0.41 -0.77 27.63
N GLY A 369 0.77 -0.90 28.20
CA GLY A 369 1.68 0.22 28.42
C GLY A 369 3.08 -0.30 28.66
N ILE A 370 4.06 0.52 28.28
CA ILE A 370 5.47 0.23 28.46
C ILE A 370 6.20 1.51 28.88
N TRP A 371 7.08 1.41 29.88
CA TRP A 371 7.86 2.53 30.38
C TRP A 371 9.29 2.11 30.69
N ALA A 372 10.25 2.97 30.37
CA ALA A 372 11.65 2.77 30.71
C ALA A 372 11.97 3.41 32.08
N LEU A 373 12.81 2.73 32.86
CA LEU A 373 13.30 3.22 34.15
C LEU A 373 14.82 3.13 34.25
N LYS A 374 15.37 4.12 34.96
CA LYS A 374 16.77 4.17 35.38
C LYS A 374 16.88 3.78 36.85
N ILE A 375 17.29 2.53 37.14
CA ILE A 375 17.46 2.03 38.51
C ILE A 375 18.93 1.81 38.80
N ASP A 376 19.48 2.53 39.78
CA ASP A 376 20.91 2.48 40.14
C ASP A 376 21.90 2.67 38.97
N ASN A 377 21.46 3.29 37.86
CA ASN A 377 22.25 3.49 36.64
C ASN A 377 21.97 4.87 36.02
N HIS A 378 22.92 5.37 35.22
CA HIS A 378 22.77 6.58 34.41
C HIS A 378 21.94 6.34 33.14
N TYR A 379 21.94 5.11 32.65
CA TYR A 379 21.19 4.65 31.47
C TYR A 379 19.92 3.90 31.87
N ASP A 380 18.94 3.86 30.96
CA ASP A 380 17.75 3.02 31.12
C ASP A 380 18.16 1.56 31.16
N ASN A 381 17.74 0.84 32.19
CA ASN A 381 18.12 -0.55 32.42
C ASN A 381 16.95 -1.44 32.85
N HIS A 382 15.76 -0.86 33.02
CA HIS A 382 14.55 -1.62 33.32
C HIS A 382 13.40 -1.19 32.41
N LEU A 383 12.57 -2.16 32.03
CA LEU A 383 11.32 -1.96 31.29
C LEU A 383 10.14 -2.44 32.13
N VAL A 384 9.22 -1.52 32.45
CA VAL A 384 7.94 -1.82 33.09
C VAL A 384 6.92 -2.10 31.99
N VAL A 385 6.31 -3.29 32.01
CA VAL A 385 5.32 -3.72 31.03
C VAL A 385 4.00 -3.98 31.72
N ALA A 386 2.97 -3.20 31.37
CA ALA A 386 1.63 -3.35 31.92
C ALA A 386 0.75 -4.25 31.04
N PHE A 387 0.05 -5.16 31.68
CA PHE A 387 -1.03 -5.97 31.12
C PHE A 387 -2.37 -5.52 31.73
N PHE A 388 -3.48 -6.16 31.36
CA PHE A 388 -4.81 -5.81 31.88
C PHE A 388 -4.96 -6.02 33.39
N ASP A 389 -4.31 -7.03 33.95
CA ASP A 389 -4.50 -7.50 35.33
C ASP A 389 -3.20 -7.55 36.14
N GLN A 390 -2.05 -7.28 35.52
CA GLN A 390 -0.75 -7.37 36.17
C GLN A 390 0.26 -6.41 35.55
N THR A 391 1.36 -6.19 36.26
CA THR A 391 2.54 -5.49 35.75
C THR A 391 3.73 -6.44 35.84
N ARG A 392 4.64 -6.38 34.87
CA ARG A 392 5.93 -7.08 34.91
C ARG A 392 7.07 -6.10 34.74
N LEU A 393 8.23 -6.46 35.28
CA LEU A 393 9.44 -5.66 35.21
C LEU A 393 10.57 -6.50 34.62
N PHE A 394 11.19 -6.00 33.57
CA PHE A 394 12.32 -6.64 32.90
C PHE A 394 13.58 -5.83 33.17
N HIS A 395 14.64 -6.49 33.61
CA HIS A 395 15.98 -5.93 33.69
C HIS A 395 16.75 -6.28 32.42
N LEU A 396 17.39 -5.28 31.82
CA LEU A 396 18.19 -5.43 30.61
C LEU A 396 19.66 -5.23 30.98
N GLN A 397 20.45 -6.30 30.84
CA GLN A 397 21.89 -6.27 31.07
C GLN A 397 22.60 -6.80 29.82
N ASN A 398 23.30 -5.90 29.11
CA ASN A 398 23.89 -6.18 27.81
C ASN A 398 22.83 -6.65 26.80
N ASP A 399 22.93 -7.90 26.34
CA ASP A 399 22.02 -8.56 25.39
C ASP A 399 20.99 -9.47 26.10
N GLU A 400 21.10 -9.63 27.43
CA GLU A 400 20.20 -10.49 28.20
C GLU A 400 19.04 -9.67 28.80
N ILE A 401 17.84 -10.23 28.68
CA ILE A 401 16.60 -9.65 29.19
C ILE A 401 16.02 -10.63 30.21
N GLU A 402 15.97 -10.22 31.48
CA GLU A 402 15.51 -11.06 32.59
C GLU A 402 14.30 -10.43 33.29
N GLU A 403 13.32 -11.24 33.68
CA GLU A 403 12.18 -10.78 34.49
C GLU A 403 12.60 -10.69 35.97
N VAL A 404 12.35 -9.55 36.61
CA VAL A 404 12.78 -9.25 37.99
C VAL A 404 11.61 -8.72 38.81
N GLU A 405 11.52 -9.14 40.06
CA GLU A 405 10.54 -8.61 41.02
C GLU A 405 11.21 -7.70 42.06
N LEU A 406 10.82 -6.42 42.08
CA LEU A 406 11.26 -5.44 43.07
C LEU A 406 10.12 -5.13 44.04
N ALA A 407 10.35 -5.35 45.33
CA ALA A 407 9.32 -5.30 46.38
C ALA A 407 8.59 -3.95 46.52
N GLY A 408 9.16 -2.84 46.03
CA GLY A 408 8.50 -1.54 46.06
C GLY A 408 7.37 -1.39 45.04
N PHE A 409 7.40 -2.18 43.96
CA PHE A 409 6.42 -2.12 42.88
C PHE A 409 5.19 -2.99 43.16
N ASP A 410 4.04 -2.58 42.62
CA ASP A 410 2.85 -3.43 42.53
C ASP A 410 2.85 -4.21 41.21
N PHE A 411 2.81 -5.53 41.31
CA PHE A 411 2.71 -6.43 40.16
C PHE A 411 1.30 -7.01 39.97
N GLN A 412 0.39 -6.82 40.94
CA GLN A 412 -0.96 -7.41 40.93
C GLN A 412 -2.01 -6.51 40.27
N HIS A 413 -1.67 -5.26 39.97
CA HIS A 413 -2.58 -4.31 39.33
C HIS A 413 -1.95 -3.74 38.05
N GLN A 414 -2.80 -3.31 37.12
CA GLN A 414 -2.36 -2.63 35.91
C GLN A 414 -1.70 -1.30 36.25
N THR A 415 -0.46 -1.12 35.78
CA THR A 415 0.21 0.19 35.80
C THR A 415 -0.37 1.08 34.70
N LEU A 416 -0.79 2.29 35.06
CA LEU A 416 -1.30 3.32 34.15
C LEU A 416 -0.20 4.31 33.73
N PHE A 417 0.78 4.55 34.61
CA PHE A 417 1.92 5.41 34.33
C PHE A 417 3.09 5.04 35.26
N CYS A 418 4.32 5.08 34.74
CA CYS A 418 5.51 4.89 35.54
C CYS A 418 6.66 5.79 35.05
N ALA A 419 7.42 6.40 35.96
CA ALA A 419 8.55 7.25 35.62
C ALA A 419 9.54 7.43 36.78
N ASN A 420 10.77 7.82 36.42
CA ASN A 420 11.74 8.42 37.33
C ASN A 420 11.27 9.83 37.75
N VAL A 421 11.29 10.12 39.05
CA VAL A 421 10.86 11.41 39.62
C VAL A 421 11.96 11.99 40.52
N VAL A 422 11.77 13.23 41.00
CA VAL A 422 12.79 13.96 41.76
C VAL A 422 13.29 13.22 43.01
N SER A 423 14.53 13.53 43.41
CA SER A 423 15.24 12.96 44.56
C SER A 423 15.52 11.46 44.47
N ASP A 424 15.83 10.96 43.27
CA ASP A 424 16.17 9.56 42.99
C ASP A 424 15.07 8.60 43.49
N GLN A 425 13.83 8.89 43.11
CA GLN A 425 12.65 8.10 43.45
C GLN A 425 11.94 7.64 42.17
N TYR A 426 11.09 6.62 42.30
CA TYR A 426 10.26 6.12 41.20
C TYR A 426 8.80 6.28 41.55
N LEU A 427 8.00 6.67 40.56
CA LEU A 427 6.56 6.78 40.69
C LEU A 427 5.90 5.65 39.90
N GLN A 428 5.00 4.93 40.55
CA GLN A 428 4.11 3.98 39.89
C GLN A 428 2.66 4.37 40.19
N ILE A 429 1.90 4.67 39.14
CA ILE A 429 0.46 4.89 39.22
C ILE A 429 -0.22 3.63 38.72
N THR A 430 -0.97 2.96 39.58
CA THR A 430 -1.77 1.78 39.22
C THR A 430 -3.26 2.12 39.22
N THR A 431 -4.11 1.18 38.84
CA THR A 431 -5.57 1.31 39.03
C THR A 431 -5.96 1.40 40.50
N HIS A 432 -5.14 0.89 41.43
CA HIS A 432 -5.46 0.86 42.86
C HIS A 432 -4.86 2.02 43.67
N SER A 433 -3.60 2.37 43.42
CA SER A 433 -2.82 3.28 44.26
C SER A 433 -1.74 4.05 43.48
N ILE A 434 -1.29 5.15 44.09
CA ILE A 434 -0.08 5.88 43.67
C ILE A 434 1.04 5.51 44.63
N ARG A 435 2.13 4.93 44.12
CA ARG A 435 3.28 4.49 44.91
C ARG A 435 4.52 5.31 44.58
N LEU A 436 5.17 5.80 45.64
CA LEU A 436 6.48 6.43 45.58
C LEU A 436 7.51 5.47 46.16
N ILE A 437 8.49 5.11 45.34
CA ILE A 437 9.47 4.05 45.61
C ILE A 437 10.85 4.70 45.74
N GLY A 438 11.65 4.22 46.69
CA GLY A 438 13.01 4.72 46.91
C GLY A 438 14.00 4.27 45.84
N ASN A 439 15.17 4.91 45.83
CA ASN A 439 16.23 4.72 44.82
C ASN A 439 16.62 3.26 44.55
N ASN A 440 16.56 2.38 45.56
CA ASN A 440 16.95 0.98 45.38
C ASN A 440 15.84 0.13 44.72
N GLY A 441 14.69 0.71 44.37
CA GLY A 441 13.49 0.04 43.84
C GLY A 441 12.77 -0.90 44.81
N LYS A 442 13.39 -1.21 45.96
CA LYS A 442 12.90 -2.19 46.94
C LYS A 442 12.06 -1.58 48.05
N ASP A 443 12.33 -0.32 48.40
CA ASP A 443 11.70 0.34 49.54
C ASP A 443 10.49 1.16 49.06
N LEU A 444 9.29 0.78 49.50
CA LEU A 444 8.08 1.58 49.35
C LEU A 444 8.12 2.75 50.35
N LEU A 445 8.21 3.98 49.84
CA LEU A 445 8.29 5.18 50.69
C LEU A 445 6.89 5.65 51.10
N ILE A 446 6.01 5.80 50.11
CA ILE A 446 4.64 6.27 50.30
C ILE A 446 3.72 5.50 49.37
N GLU A 447 2.55 5.16 49.88
CA GLU A 447 1.43 4.68 49.08
C GLU A 447 0.21 5.55 49.38
N TRP A 448 -0.38 6.11 48.33
CA TRP A 448 -1.67 6.78 48.41
C TRP A 448 -2.73 5.85 47.80
N ILE A 449 -3.72 5.48 48.62
CA ILE A 449 -4.82 4.59 48.25
C ILE A 449 -6.11 5.39 48.31
N ASN A 450 -6.99 5.18 47.33
CA ASN A 450 -8.34 5.71 47.38
C ASN A 450 -9.34 4.63 47.82
N ASP A 451 -10.03 4.85 48.93
CA ASP A 451 -10.91 3.85 49.56
C ASP A 451 -12.21 3.56 48.77
N GLN A 452 -12.56 4.35 47.75
CA GLN A 452 -13.89 4.32 47.14
C GLN A 452 -13.95 3.83 45.69
N ASN A 453 -12.95 4.14 44.86
CA ASN A 453 -12.96 3.87 43.42
C ASN A 453 -11.53 3.78 42.86
N GLU A 454 -11.37 3.02 41.77
CA GLU A 454 -10.11 2.87 41.05
C GLU A 454 -9.71 4.14 40.30
N ILE A 455 -8.39 4.34 40.16
CA ILE A 455 -7.80 5.39 39.34
C ILE A 455 -8.02 5.02 37.87
N THR A 456 -8.60 5.95 37.09
CA THR A 456 -8.93 5.70 35.68
C THR A 456 -7.85 6.19 34.74
N VAL A 457 -7.19 7.31 35.05
CA VAL A 457 -6.11 7.91 34.23
C VAL A 457 -5.11 8.59 35.16
N GLY A 458 -3.82 8.51 34.83
CA GLY A 458 -2.75 9.23 35.54
C GLY A 458 -1.69 9.75 34.57
N SER A 459 -1.09 10.88 34.91
CA SER A 459 0.07 11.44 34.22
C SER A 459 0.93 12.16 35.25
N SER A 460 2.24 12.12 35.03
CA SER A 460 3.20 12.77 35.91
C SER A 460 4.33 13.35 35.08
N ASN A 461 4.85 14.48 35.52
CA ASN A 461 6.20 14.90 35.18
C ASN A 461 7.13 14.56 36.37
N THR A 462 8.31 15.16 36.43
CA THR A 462 9.31 14.85 37.47
C THR A 462 8.91 15.32 38.88
N THR A 463 8.11 16.39 39.00
CA THR A 463 7.76 17.04 40.28
C THR A 463 6.26 17.03 40.59
N GLN A 464 5.41 16.79 39.60
CA GLN A 464 3.96 16.92 39.69
C GLN A 464 3.29 15.65 39.18
N CYS A 465 2.30 15.16 39.93
CA CYS A 465 1.48 14.02 39.55
C CYS A 465 0.00 14.42 39.55
N VAL A 466 -0.72 14.04 38.50
CA VAL A 466 -2.16 14.25 38.38
C VAL A 466 -2.82 12.91 38.09
N CYS A 467 -3.90 12.63 38.81
CA CYS A 467 -4.71 11.44 38.57
C CYS A 467 -6.21 11.77 38.56
N ALA A 468 -6.96 10.94 37.86
CA ALA A 468 -8.41 11.05 37.73
C ALA A 468 -9.10 9.80 38.28
N ILE A 469 -10.21 10.02 38.98
CA ILE A 469 -11.11 8.99 39.48
C ILE A 469 -12.52 9.34 38.99
N GLY A 470 -12.89 8.78 37.83
CA GLY A 470 -14.13 9.13 37.13
C GLY A 470 -14.15 10.60 36.72
N ASN A 471 -14.87 11.45 37.46
CA ASN A 471 -14.96 12.90 37.22
C ASN A 471 -14.24 13.74 38.29
N GLN A 472 -13.48 13.12 39.20
CA GLN A 472 -12.66 13.83 40.18
C GLN A 472 -11.21 13.87 39.71
N LEU A 473 -10.61 15.07 39.72
CA LEU A 473 -9.21 15.31 39.39
C LEU A 473 -8.44 15.65 40.67
N PHE A 474 -7.32 14.96 40.90
CA PHE A 474 -6.44 15.17 42.05
C PHE A 474 -5.08 15.64 41.56
N TYR A 475 -4.52 16.65 42.22
CA TYR A 475 -3.19 17.20 41.95
C TYR A 475 -2.27 16.99 43.16
N PHE A 476 -1.14 16.33 42.92
CA PHE A 476 -0.12 16.02 43.90
C PHE A 476 1.21 16.68 43.53
N GLU A 477 1.94 17.14 44.54
CA GLU A 477 3.35 17.50 44.41
C GLU A 477 4.23 16.39 45.01
N ILE A 478 5.29 16.07 44.26
CA ILE A 478 6.27 15.05 44.57
C ILE A 478 7.47 15.73 45.20
N GLY A 479 7.75 15.38 46.44
CA GLY A 479 8.96 15.79 47.16
C GLY A 479 9.81 14.59 47.58
N ARG A 480 10.83 14.85 48.40
CA ARG A 480 11.69 13.80 48.93
C ARG A 480 10.93 12.95 49.94
N ALA A 481 10.62 11.69 49.58
CA ALA A 481 9.82 10.78 50.38
C ALA A 481 8.50 11.41 50.89
N SER A 482 7.88 12.25 50.04
CA SER A 482 6.64 12.96 50.36
C SER A 482 5.77 13.09 49.11
N LEU A 483 4.50 12.68 49.20
CA LEU A 483 3.49 12.89 48.16
C LEU A 483 2.34 13.69 48.78
N SER A 484 2.25 15.00 48.48
CA SER A 484 1.26 15.89 49.08
C SER A 484 0.13 16.21 48.13
N GLU A 485 -1.12 15.89 48.50
CA GLU A 485 -2.34 16.36 47.81
C GLU A 485 -2.44 17.88 48.00
N ILE A 486 -2.23 18.64 46.93
CA ILE A 486 -2.30 20.10 46.96
C ILE A 486 -3.73 20.58 46.71
N ASN A 487 -4.42 19.96 45.74
CA ASN A 487 -5.75 20.40 45.34
C ASN A 487 -6.54 19.25 44.69
N LYS A 488 -7.87 19.37 44.72
CA LYS A 488 -8.79 18.48 44.01
C LYS A 488 -10.00 19.24 43.47
N CYS A 489 -10.47 18.86 42.30
CA CYS A 489 -11.66 19.44 41.70
C CYS A 489 -12.60 18.36 41.13
N LYS A 490 -13.90 18.63 41.15
CA LYS A 490 -14.93 17.75 40.57
C LYS A 490 -15.41 18.35 39.26
N LEU A 491 -15.26 17.61 38.18
CA LEU A 491 -15.65 18.00 36.83
C LEU A 491 -17.10 17.56 36.55
N PRO A 492 -17.78 18.22 35.59
CA PRO A 492 -19.16 17.88 35.24
C PRO A 492 -19.27 16.48 34.60
N TYR A 493 -18.22 16.00 33.93
CA TYR A 493 -18.21 14.75 33.18
C TYR A 493 -16.96 13.93 33.50
N ASN A 494 -16.97 12.65 33.12
CA ASN A 494 -15.83 11.76 33.30
C ASN A 494 -14.64 12.21 32.44
N ILE A 495 -13.43 12.01 32.99
CA ILE A 495 -12.16 12.34 32.34
C ILE A 495 -11.74 11.17 31.45
N ALA A 496 -11.36 11.46 30.20
CA ALA A 496 -10.91 10.47 29.23
C ALA A 496 -9.38 10.37 29.16
N CYS A 497 -8.70 11.51 29.15
CA CYS A 497 -7.25 11.63 29.03
C CYS A 497 -6.77 12.90 29.74
N LEU A 498 -5.52 12.89 30.20
CA LEU A 498 -4.92 14.03 30.89
C LEU A 498 -3.41 14.08 30.63
N ASP A 499 -2.85 15.29 30.64
CA ASP A 499 -1.41 15.50 30.46
C ASP A 499 -0.90 16.72 31.25
N VAL A 500 0.32 16.57 31.78
CA VAL A 500 1.07 17.58 32.55
C VAL A 500 2.53 17.68 32.11
N THR A 501 2.80 17.37 30.85
CA THR A 501 4.14 17.47 30.28
C THR A 501 4.60 18.94 30.28
N PRO A 502 5.83 19.25 30.77
CA PRO A 502 6.40 20.59 30.65
C PRO A 502 6.73 20.90 29.19
N LEU A 503 6.34 22.09 28.72
CA LEU A 503 6.56 22.51 27.32
C LEU A 503 8.03 22.86 27.03
N ASN A 504 8.78 23.24 28.06
CA ASN A 504 10.20 23.53 27.97
C ASN A 504 10.98 22.37 28.59
N SER A 505 11.91 21.78 27.83
CA SER A 505 12.70 20.63 28.29
C SER A 505 13.61 20.93 29.48
N GLN A 506 13.90 22.21 29.75
CA GLN A 506 14.66 22.63 30.94
C GLN A 506 13.79 22.84 32.19
N GLU A 507 12.46 22.78 32.06
CA GLU A 507 11.54 22.98 33.17
C GLU A 507 11.07 21.64 33.71
N GLU A 508 11.26 21.43 35.02
CA GLU A 508 10.81 20.22 35.73
C GLU A 508 9.33 20.25 36.12
N ARG A 509 8.65 21.39 35.89
CA ARG A 509 7.26 21.64 36.27
C ARG A 509 6.50 22.35 35.17
N THR A 510 5.17 22.21 35.17
CA THR A 510 4.25 22.96 34.32
C THR A 510 3.23 23.75 35.14
N ASN A 511 2.71 24.82 34.55
CA ASN A 511 1.62 25.62 35.10
C ASN A 511 0.26 25.24 34.49
N LEU A 512 0.23 24.31 33.54
CA LEU A 512 -0.94 23.91 32.78
C LEU A 512 -1.22 22.42 32.96
N CYS A 513 -2.49 22.06 32.99
CA CYS A 513 -2.96 20.68 32.94
C CYS A 513 -4.05 20.59 31.88
N VAL A 514 -3.90 19.67 30.92
CA VAL A 514 -4.87 19.46 29.84
C VAL A 514 -5.73 18.27 30.18
N VAL A 515 -7.05 18.41 30.04
CA VAL A 515 -8.02 17.37 30.40
C VAL A 515 -9.04 17.18 29.29
N GLY A 516 -9.17 15.96 28.77
CA GLY A 516 -10.22 15.57 27.83
C GLY A 516 -11.43 14.95 28.53
N LEU A 517 -12.66 15.28 28.10
CA LEU A 517 -13.91 14.85 28.74
C LEU A 517 -14.80 13.98 27.83
N TRP A 518 -15.59 13.09 28.44
CA TRP A 518 -16.46 12.14 27.71
C TRP A 518 -17.72 12.80 27.09
N THR A 519 -18.62 13.35 27.92
CA THR A 519 -20.01 13.61 27.50
C THR A 519 -20.21 14.87 26.66
N GLN A 520 -19.31 15.85 26.78
CA GLN A 520 -19.35 17.07 25.98
C GLN A 520 -18.22 17.11 24.94
N ILE A 521 -17.49 15.99 24.78
CA ILE A 521 -16.37 15.81 23.85
C ILE A 521 -15.54 17.09 23.72
N SER A 522 -14.90 17.48 24.82
CA SER A 522 -14.20 18.77 24.91
C SER A 522 -12.87 18.61 25.63
N VAL A 523 -11.95 19.53 25.33
CA VAL A 523 -10.63 19.62 25.94
C VAL A 523 -10.54 20.91 26.74
N TRP A 524 -10.21 20.78 28.02
CA TRP A 524 -10.17 21.87 28.97
C TRP A 524 -8.74 22.07 29.45
N ILE A 525 -8.32 23.33 29.55
CA ILE A 525 -7.02 23.70 30.07
C ILE A 525 -7.20 24.27 31.47
N TYR A 526 -6.47 23.70 32.42
CA TYR A 526 -6.48 24.07 33.82
C TYR A 526 -5.17 24.73 34.22
N ARG A 527 -5.23 25.72 35.11
CA ARG A 527 -4.06 26.32 35.75
C ARG A 527 -3.66 25.51 36.99
N LEU A 528 -2.40 25.12 37.09
CA LEU A 528 -1.81 24.56 38.32
C LEU A 528 -1.19 25.67 39.18
N PRO A 529 -1.30 25.63 40.52
CA PRO A 529 -1.91 24.58 41.35
C PRO A 529 -3.42 24.80 41.67
N THR A 530 -4.02 25.93 41.24
CA THR A 530 -5.37 26.32 41.66
C THR A 530 -6.50 25.49 41.06
N LEU A 531 -6.25 24.78 39.95
CA LEU A 531 -7.22 24.05 39.15
C LEU A 531 -8.36 24.94 38.62
N ASP A 532 -8.04 26.21 38.32
CA ASP A 532 -8.94 27.12 37.63
C ASP A 532 -8.98 26.80 36.13
N VAL A 533 -10.17 26.82 35.53
CA VAL A 533 -10.32 26.62 34.08
C VAL A 533 -9.90 27.87 33.33
N LEU A 534 -8.91 27.75 32.45
CA LEU A 534 -8.43 28.82 31.57
C LEU A 534 -9.19 28.84 30.24
N HIS A 535 -9.31 27.69 29.59
CA HIS A 535 -9.97 27.57 28.29
C HIS A 535 -10.79 26.28 28.20
N LYS A 536 -11.87 26.32 27.42
CA LYS A 536 -12.76 25.19 27.15
C LYS A 536 -12.99 25.12 25.65
N GLU A 537 -12.40 24.12 25.02
CA GLU A 537 -12.52 23.92 23.58
C GLU A 537 -13.43 22.71 23.29
N PRO A 538 -14.60 22.91 22.65
CA PRO A 538 -15.40 21.79 22.17
C PRO A 538 -14.72 21.16 20.96
N LEU A 539 -14.50 19.83 21.00
CA LEU A 539 -14.10 19.11 19.80
C LEU A 539 -15.36 18.99 18.95
N THR A 540 -15.37 19.56 17.74
CA THR A 540 -16.54 19.48 16.84
C THR A 540 -16.72 18.07 16.22
N SER A 541 -16.19 17.03 16.86
CA SER A 541 -16.29 15.64 16.47
C SER A 541 -17.26 14.92 17.40
N ASP A 542 -18.01 13.96 16.86
CA ASP A 542 -18.87 13.08 17.66
C ASP A 542 -18.07 11.97 18.39
N THR A 543 -16.75 11.96 18.22
CA THR A 543 -15.85 10.95 18.77
C THR A 543 -15.07 11.43 19.99
N LEU A 544 -14.97 10.58 21.00
CA LEU A 544 -14.31 10.82 22.28
C LEU A 544 -12.79 11.05 22.13
N PRO A 545 -12.17 11.98 22.88
CA PRO A 545 -10.71 12.08 22.96
C PRO A 545 -10.14 10.87 23.73
N ARG A 546 -9.06 10.27 23.21
CA ARG A 546 -8.44 9.08 23.82
C ARG A 546 -7.07 9.35 24.43
N SER A 547 -6.24 10.15 23.78
CA SER A 547 -4.93 10.57 24.27
C SER A 547 -4.76 12.07 24.03
N VAL A 548 -4.06 12.74 24.94
CA VAL A 548 -3.74 14.17 24.82
C VAL A 548 -2.31 14.37 25.27
N VAL A 549 -1.58 15.22 24.54
CA VAL A 549 -0.18 15.55 24.84
C VAL A 549 0.05 17.04 24.57
N MET A 550 0.66 17.71 25.54
CA MET A 550 1.30 19.01 25.35
C MET A 550 2.73 18.82 24.86
N ILE A 551 3.09 19.47 23.77
CA ILE A 551 4.44 19.37 23.19
C ILE A 551 4.83 20.70 22.55
N ALA A 552 6.10 21.07 22.66
CA ALA A 552 6.67 22.18 21.90
C ALA A 552 7.50 21.63 20.72
N PHE A 553 7.14 22.03 19.51
CA PHE A 553 7.94 21.80 18.31
C PHE A 553 8.60 23.10 17.88
N ASP A 554 9.92 23.11 17.69
CA ASP A 554 10.68 24.33 17.30
C ASP A 554 10.36 25.57 18.17
N SER A 555 10.20 25.36 19.48
CA SER A 555 9.76 26.37 20.48
C SER A 555 8.32 26.86 20.36
N GLN A 556 7.53 26.33 19.42
CA GLN A 556 6.10 26.60 19.31
C GLN A 556 5.29 25.53 20.09
N PRO A 557 4.49 25.91 21.08
CA PRO A 557 3.67 24.99 21.87
C PRO A 557 2.38 24.54 21.14
N TYR A 558 2.09 23.25 21.25
CA TYR A 558 0.92 22.57 20.68
C TYR A 558 0.21 21.72 21.73
N VAL A 559 -1.10 21.55 21.52
CA VAL A 559 -1.87 20.48 22.14
C VAL A 559 -2.32 19.53 21.05
N VAL A 560 -1.88 18.27 21.14
CA VAL A 560 -2.22 17.21 20.19
C VAL A 560 -3.16 16.23 20.88
N ILE A 561 -4.28 15.93 20.23
CA ILE A 561 -5.37 15.12 20.76
C ILE A 561 -5.66 14.01 19.76
N SER A 562 -5.61 12.76 20.20
CA SER A 562 -6.13 11.65 19.41
C SER A 562 -7.59 11.40 19.74
N LEU A 563 -8.38 11.12 18.71
CA LEU A 563 -9.78 10.73 18.85
C LEU A 563 -9.90 9.19 18.80
N ALA A 564 -11.00 8.67 19.34
CA ALA A 564 -11.22 7.22 19.42
C ALA A 564 -11.44 6.53 18.05
N ASP A 565 -11.74 7.29 17.00
CA ASP A 565 -11.91 6.86 15.61
C ASP A 565 -10.59 6.89 14.81
N GLY A 566 -9.48 7.31 15.43
CA GLY A 566 -8.14 7.30 14.83
C GLY A 566 -7.61 8.63 14.24
N PRO A 567 -8.43 9.63 13.86
CA PRO A 567 -7.93 10.97 13.57
C PRO A 567 -7.24 11.65 14.74
N ILE A 568 -6.27 12.49 14.40
CA ILE A 568 -5.62 13.42 15.32
C ILE A 568 -6.10 14.84 15.04
N VAL A 569 -6.38 15.57 16.12
CA VAL A 569 -6.65 17.00 16.11
C VAL A 569 -5.54 17.70 16.88
N TYR A 570 -4.97 18.75 16.31
CA TYR A 570 -3.99 19.57 17.01
C TYR A 570 -4.32 21.06 16.94
N TYR A 571 -3.85 21.78 17.95
CA TYR A 571 -4.04 23.21 18.16
C TYR A 571 -2.72 23.85 18.55
N LEU A 572 -2.56 25.13 18.23
CA LEU A 572 -1.54 25.99 18.83
C LEU A 572 -2.01 26.42 20.23
N LEU A 573 -1.06 26.53 21.17
CA LEU A 573 -1.33 26.84 22.57
C LEU A 573 -0.68 28.17 22.99
N ASP A 574 -1.46 29.14 23.43
CA ASP A 574 -0.91 30.29 24.16
C ASP A 574 -0.62 29.89 25.61
N THR A 575 0.65 29.84 26.01
CA THR A 575 1.08 29.42 27.36
C THR A 575 0.71 30.41 28.46
N ILE A 576 0.50 31.68 28.12
CA ILE A 576 0.18 32.73 29.09
C ILE A 576 -1.32 32.73 29.38
N GLN A 577 -2.14 32.72 28.32
CA GLN A 577 -3.59 32.76 28.44
C GLN A 577 -4.23 31.37 28.58
N GLY A 578 -3.54 30.31 28.14
CA GLY A 578 -4.07 28.97 28.02
C GLY A 578 -5.06 28.82 26.86
N LEU A 579 -5.02 29.69 25.85
CA LEU A 579 -5.95 29.70 24.72
C LEU A 579 -5.51 28.70 23.64
N LEU A 580 -6.44 27.90 23.13
CA LEU A 580 -6.24 27.04 21.96
C LEU A 580 -6.72 27.75 20.70
N TYR A 581 -5.90 27.77 19.66
CA TYR A 581 -6.22 28.39 18.37
C TYR A 581 -5.65 27.59 17.20
N GLU A 582 -6.12 27.88 15.98
CA GLU A 582 -5.74 27.17 14.73
C GLU A 582 -5.90 25.65 14.79
N ARG A 583 -7.16 25.19 14.87
CA ARG A 583 -7.50 23.78 14.79
C ARG A 583 -7.13 23.19 13.43
N LYS A 584 -6.43 22.05 13.45
CA LYS A 584 -6.23 21.19 12.27
C LYS A 584 -6.55 19.74 12.62
N LYS A 585 -7.18 19.01 11.68
CA LYS A 585 -7.53 17.59 11.81
C LYS A 585 -6.82 16.80 10.72
N VAL A 586 -6.18 15.69 11.07
CA VAL A 586 -5.49 14.79 10.15
C VAL A 586 -5.97 13.37 10.44
N ALA A 587 -6.39 12.65 9.42
CA ALA A 587 -6.73 11.23 9.53
C ALA A 587 -5.44 10.40 9.45
N LEU A 588 -5.19 9.55 10.44
CA LEU A 588 -4.01 8.69 10.47
C LEU A 588 -4.39 7.22 10.39
N GLY A 589 -5.34 6.77 11.19
CA GLY A 589 -5.84 5.40 11.20
C GLY A 589 -7.31 5.32 11.59
N THR A 590 -7.79 4.10 11.82
CA THR A 590 -9.16 3.81 12.26
C THR A 590 -9.25 3.42 13.73
N LYS A 591 -8.11 3.01 14.33
CA LYS A 591 -8.04 2.64 15.75
C LYS A 591 -7.64 3.82 16.64
N PRO A 592 -8.07 3.83 17.91
CA PRO A 592 -7.67 4.84 18.89
C PRO A 592 -6.13 4.92 19.00
N THR A 593 -5.59 6.12 18.80
CA THR A 593 -4.15 6.34 18.76
C THR A 593 -3.58 6.71 20.13
N THR A 594 -2.50 6.08 20.57
CA THR A 594 -1.74 6.49 21.76
C THR A 594 -0.62 7.44 21.36
N LEU A 595 -0.53 8.60 22.01
CA LEU A 595 0.49 9.62 21.74
C LEU A 595 1.64 9.50 22.75
N THR A 596 2.88 9.36 22.26
CA THR A 596 4.07 9.28 23.12
C THR A 596 5.15 10.25 22.64
N ILE A 597 5.70 11.06 23.55
CA ILE A 597 6.81 11.95 23.24
C ILE A 597 8.10 11.15 23.20
N CYS A 598 8.91 11.37 22.16
CA CYS A 598 10.26 10.84 22.06
C CYS A 598 11.25 12.00 21.86
N GLN A 599 12.19 12.14 22.78
CA GLN A 599 13.30 13.07 22.63
C GLN A 599 14.42 12.36 21.85
N ARG A 600 14.60 12.73 20.57
CA ARG A 600 15.67 12.15 19.77
C ARG A 600 17.00 12.73 20.25
N THR A 601 17.81 11.88 20.82
CA THR A 601 19.25 12.10 20.97
C THR A 601 19.90 11.42 19.77
N ASP A 602 20.66 12.21 19.00
CA ASP A 602 21.79 11.76 18.17
C ASP A 602 21.58 11.81 16.64
N LEU A 603 22.26 12.80 16.05
CA LEU A 603 22.89 12.73 14.73
C LEU A 603 24.03 11.70 14.74
N SER A 604 23.95 10.75 13.80
CA SER A 604 25.03 9.91 13.23
C SER A 604 25.72 8.83 14.10
N PRO A 605 25.72 7.56 13.64
CA PRO A 605 26.86 6.69 13.80
C PRO A 605 27.90 7.02 12.70
N HIS A 606 29.15 7.24 13.11
CA HIS A 606 30.35 7.34 12.29
C HIS A 606 30.25 6.87 10.82
N THR A 607 30.21 7.81 9.87
CA THR A 607 30.76 7.61 8.53
C THR A 607 31.80 8.68 8.25
N THR A 608 33.06 8.25 8.23
CA THR A 608 34.22 9.06 7.83
C THR A 608 34.21 9.26 6.32
N THR A 609 33.62 10.35 5.83
CA THR A 609 34.02 10.95 4.54
C THR A 609 33.79 12.46 4.56
N SER A 610 34.89 13.19 4.43
CA SER A 610 34.99 14.64 4.37
C SER A 610 34.55 15.20 3.02
N SER A 611 33.53 16.07 3.00
CA SER A 611 33.51 17.29 2.16
C SER A 611 32.25 18.14 2.40
N SER A 612 32.46 19.32 3.01
CA SER A 612 31.82 20.66 2.81
C SER A 612 30.35 20.76 2.38
N SER A 613 29.48 21.63 2.91
CA SER A 613 29.63 22.77 3.81
C SER A 613 28.23 23.31 4.17
N SER A 614 27.81 23.13 5.41
CA SER A 614 26.81 23.97 6.08
C SER A 614 27.22 24.11 7.55
N SER A 615 27.79 25.26 7.87
CA SER A 615 28.27 25.58 9.21
C SER A 615 27.10 25.94 10.12
N SER A 616 26.51 24.93 10.75
CA SER A 616 25.80 25.06 12.03
C SER A 616 26.03 23.79 12.85
N ASN A 617 27.28 23.60 13.28
CA ASN A 617 27.62 22.64 14.34
C ASN A 617 27.14 23.21 15.68
N ASP A 618 25.85 23.10 15.95
CA ASP A 618 25.30 23.28 17.29
C ASP A 618 25.03 21.88 17.89
N PRO A 619 25.79 21.44 18.92
CA PRO A 619 25.60 20.14 19.58
C PRO A 619 24.30 20.06 20.40
N SER A 620 23.43 21.08 20.35
CA SER A 620 22.29 21.28 21.24
C SER A 620 20.91 20.95 20.64
N ALA A 621 20.81 20.59 19.36
CA ALA A 621 19.52 20.36 18.71
C ALA A 621 18.99 18.92 18.93
N GLN A 622 18.66 18.57 20.18
CA GLN A 622 17.75 17.43 20.44
C GLN A 622 16.39 17.77 19.83
N ARG A 623 15.97 17.02 18.80
CA ARG A 623 14.67 17.24 18.16
C ARG A 623 13.62 16.38 18.85
N THR A 624 12.63 17.03 19.45
CA THR A 624 11.47 16.34 20.03
C THR A 624 10.54 15.91 18.91
N VAL A 625 10.14 14.64 18.93
CA VAL A 625 9.16 14.07 18.00
C VAL A 625 8.02 13.42 18.77
N LEU A 626 6.83 13.39 18.18
CA LEU A 626 5.66 12.78 18.76
C LEU A 626 5.33 11.51 17.98
N PHE A 627 5.28 10.39 18.67
CA PHE A 627 4.95 9.11 18.07
C PHE A 627 3.46 8.82 18.26
N ALA A 628 2.75 8.59 17.15
CA ALA A 628 1.36 8.19 17.11
C ALA A 628 1.28 6.66 16.92
N CYS A 629 0.95 5.95 17.99
CA CYS A 629 0.79 4.49 18.01
C CYS A 629 -0.63 4.12 17.61
N SER A 630 -0.83 3.47 16.46
CA SER A 630 -2.14 3.01 15.96
C SER A 630 -1.98 1.85 14.96
N ASP A 631 -3.06 1.51 14.26
CA ASP A 631 -3.09 0.66 13.06
C ASP A 631 -2.38 1.26 11.83
N ARG A 632 -1.99 2.53 11.93
CA ARG A 632 -1.15 3.23 10.95
C ARG A 632 -0.12 4.08 11.70
N PRO A 633 0.89 3.42 12.31
CA PRO A 633 1.83 4.09 13.18
C PRO A 633 2.55 5.22 12.43
N SER A 634 2.67 6.38 13.06
CA SER A 634 3.21 7.57 12.41
C SER A 634 4.07 8.39 13.35
N VAL A 635 5.16 8.95 12.81
CA VAL A 635 5.99 9.93 13.50
C VAL A 635 5.56 11.32 13.09
N ILE A 636 5.29 12.16 14.08
CA ILE A 636 4.93 13.57 13.92
C ILE A 636 6.13 14.41 14.32
N SER A 637 6.62 15.19 13.38
CA SER A 637 7.72 16.14 13.59
C SER A 637 7.34 17.50 13.03
N SER A 638 7.99 18.58 13.45
CA SER A 638 7.86 19.88 12.79
C SER A 638 9.00 20.07 11.83
N SER A 639 8.73 20.48 10.60
CA SER A 639 9.71 20.97 9.64
C SER A 639 9.23 22.32 9.11
N ASN A 640 10.10 23.34 9.13
CA ASN A 640 9.75 24.71 8.74
C ASN A 640 8.45 25.22 9.39
N THR A 641 8.27 24.97 10.70
CA THR A 641 7.05 25.35 11.48
C THR A 641 5.75 24.65 11.09
N LYS A 642 5.81 23.65 10.19
CA LYS A 642 4.67 22.82 9.78
C LYS A 642 4.84 21.40 10.29
N LEU A 643 3.76 20.81 10.80
CA LEU A 643 3.77 19.41 11.23
C LEU A 643 3.79 18.48 10.02
N VAL A 644 4.76 17.57 10.01
CA VAL A 644 4.96 16.51 9.03
C VAL A 644 4.60 15.19 9.69
N PHE A 645 3.76 14.41 9.01
CA PHE A 645 3.33 13.08 9.43
C PHE A 645 4.01 12.06 8.53
N SER A 646 4.81 11.18 9.11
CA SER A 646 5.56 10.17 8.38
C SER A 646 5.15 8.79 8.90
N ALA A 647 4.52 7.99 8.03
CA ALA A 647 4.12 6.63 8.36
C ALA A 647 5.34 5.78 8.68
N VAL A 648 5.19 4.84 9.62
CA VAL A 648 6.23 3.89 10.01
C VAL A 648 5.90 2.55 9.36
N ASN A 649 6.91 1.84 8.88
CA ASN A 649 6.78 0.58 8.14
C ASN A 649 6.54 -0.61 9.07
N LEU A 650 5.56 -0.47 9.96
CA LEU A 650 4.99 -1.51 10.80
C LEU A 650 3.47 -1.44 10.72
N ARG A 651 2.84 -2.60 10.84
CA ARG A 651 1.40 -2.71 10.68
C ARG A 651 0.61 -2.08 11.82
N GLU A 652 0.99 -2.37 13.06
CA GLU A 652 0.28 -1.84 14.24
C GLU A 652 1.27 -1.66 15.38
N ILE A 653 1.13 -0.54 16.08
CA ILE A 653 1.88 -0.26 17.32
C ILE A 653 0.86 0.17 18.36
N VAL A 654 0.80 -0.56 19.48
CA VAL A 654 -0.15 -0.32 20.58
C VAL A 654 0.36 0.82 21.46
N CYS A 655 1.62 0.73 21.86
CA CYS A 655 2.31 1.73 22.67
C CYS A 655 3.81 1.66 22.42
N MET A 656 4.52 2.70 22.88
CA MET A 656 5.94 2.90 22.63
C MET A 656 6.57 3.60 23.83
N CYS A 657 7.86 3.37 24.08
CA CYS A 657 8.65 4.23 24.96
C CYS A 657 10.07 4.44 24.41
N SER A 658 10.68 5.56 24.77
CA SER A 658 12.12 5.77 24.53
C SER A 658 12.94 4.95 25.51
N PHE A 659 13.98 4.30 25.02
CA PHE A 659 14.86 3.43 25.82
C PHE A 659 16.33 3.69 25.47
N HIS A 660 17.01 4.43 26.35
CA HIS A 660 18.41 4.79 26.20
C HIS A 660 19.29 3.96 27.13
N SER A 661 19.74 2.80 26.64
CA SER A 661 20.58 1.87 27.42
C SER A 661 22.06 1.97 27.05
N GLU A 662 22.94 1.43 27.90
CA GLU A 662 24.38 1.39 27.65
C GLU A 662 24.73 0.53 26.42
N PHE A 663 24.05 -0.61 26.24
CA PHE A 663 24.32 -1.55 25.14
C PHE A 663 23.64 -1.15 23.83
N TYR A 664 22.34 -0.83 23.87
CA TYR A 664 21.57 -0.47 22.68
C TYR A 664 21.64 1.02 22.33
N GLY A 665 22.30 1.86 23.14
CA GLY A 665 22.35 3.32 22.97
C GLY A 665 20.96 3.96 22.96
N ALA A 666 20.80 5.07 22.24
CA ALA A 666 19.48 5.69 22.00
C ALA A 666 18.62 4.78 21.11
N SER A 667 17.74 4.02 21.73
CA SER A 667 16.80 3.11 21.06
C SER A 667 15.37 3.38 21.53
N LEU A 668 14.44 2.65 20.93
CA LEU A 668 13.02 2.74 21.18
C LEU A 668 12.49 1.34 21.41
N THR A 669 11.51 1.24 22.29
CA THR A 669 10.80 -0.01 22.53
C THR A 669 9.39 0.15 22.01
N LEU A 670 9.03 -0.68 21.04
CA LEU A 670 7.76 -0.66 20.33
C LEU A 670 6.97 -1.91 20.69
N VAL A 671 5.69 -1.74 20.99
CA VAL A 671 4.80 -2.87 21.31
C VAL A 671 3.87 -3.09 20.14
N THR A 672 3.99 -4.26 19.49
CA THR A 672 3.07 -4.75 18.48
C THR A 672 2.05 -5.71 19.12
N ASP A 673 1.12 -6.21 18.32
CA ASP A 673 0.21 -7.30 18.72
C ASP A 673 0.94 -8.64 18.95
N MET A 674 2.07 -8.84 18.27
CA MET A 674 2.88 -10.04 18.32
C MET A 674 3.92 -10.05 19.45
N GLY A 675 4.45 -8.88 19.81
CA GLY A 675 5.57 -8.80 20.75
C GLY A 675 6.05 -7.38 21.05
N VAL A 676 7.20 -7.32 21.74
CA VAL A 676 7.96 -6.09 21.99
C VAL A 676 9.17 -6.09 21.08
N ILE A 677 9.38 -5.01 20.33
CA ILE A 677 10.52 -4.81 19.44
C ILE A 677 11.39 -3.71 20.05
N LEU A 678 12.64 -4.02 20.38
CA LEU A 678 13.66 -3.03 20.68
C LEU A 678 14.42 -2.71 19.40
N GLY A 679 14.45 -1.44 19.02
CA GLY A 679 15.11 -1.03 17.79
C GLY A 679 15.35 0.46 17.71
N ARG A 680 15.96 0.89 16.61
CA ARG A 680 16.11 2.30 16.27
C ARG A 680 15.22 2.64 15.10
N ILE A 681 14.60 3.82 15.16
CA ILE A 681 13.92 4.39 14.00
C ILE A 681 14.99 5.03 13.12
N ASP A 682 14.88 4.81 11.82
CA ASP A 682 15.70 5.48 10.82
C ASP A 682 15.49 7.00 10.81
N ASP A 683 16.18 7.70 9.92
CA ASP A 683 15.87 9.11 9.73
C ASP A 683 14.43 9.31 9.26
N ILE A 684 13.79 10.34 9.83
CA ILE A 684 12.40 10.71 9.54
C ILE A 684 12.38 11.30 8.13
N GLN A 685 12.28 10.42 7.16
CA GLN A 685 12.17 10.70 5.74
C GLN A 685 10.87 10.08 5.22
N LYS A 686 10.31 10.66 4.15
CA LYS A 686 9.12 10.11 3.49
C LYS A 686 9.39 8.75 2.83
N LEU A 687 10.65 8.49 2.46
CA LEU A 687 11.09 7.26 1.78
C LEU A 687 12.17 6.58 2.61
N HIS A 688 12.01 5.27 2.82
CA HIS A 688 13.03 4.41 3.40
C HIS A 688 13.85 3.78 2.27
N VAL A 689 15.17 4.03 2.31
CA VAL A 689 16.12 3.52 1.32
C VAL A 689 17.10 2.57 2.01
N ARG A 690 17.00 1.27 1.71
CA ARG A 690 18.00 0.28 2.11
C ARG A 690 19.00 0.06 0.98
N SER A 691 20.30 0.19 1.27
CA SER A 691 21.37 -0.01 0.28
C SER A 691 22.09 -1.33 0.51
N LEU A 692 22.29 -2.08 -0.57
CA LEU A 692 23.15 -3.27 -0.64
C LEU A 692 24.38 -2.94 -1.47
N ALA A 693 25.55 -2.83 -0.84
CA ALA A 693 26.80 -2.56 -1.54
C ALA A 693 27.23 -3.77 -2.39
N LEU A 694 27.52 -3.54 -3.68
CA LEU A 694 27.93 -4.59 -4.61
C LEU A 694 29.45 -4.66 -4.78
N GLY A 695 30.16 -3.55 -4.54
CA GLY A 695 31.61 -3.45 -4.75
C GLY A 695 32.04 -3.45 -6.23
N GLU A 696 31.09 -3.51 -7.16
CA GLU A 696 31.27 -3.41 -8.61
C GLU A 696 30.00 -2.82 -9.25
N PRO A 697 30.11 -2.04 -10.35
CA PRO A 697 28.98 -1.38 -10.99
C PRO A 697 27.93 -2.36 -11.52
N ALA A 698 26.69 -2.17 -11.09
CA ALA A 698 25.51 -2.82 -11.69
C ALA A 698 24.95 -1.99 -12.86
N ARG A 699 24.73 -2.64 -14.00
CA ARG A 699 24.27 -2.03 -15.26
C ARG A 699 22.79 -2.23 -15.53
N ARG A 700 22.28 -3.43 -15.25
CA ARG A 700 20.89 -3.83 -15.49
C ARG A 700 20.44 -4.79 -14.41
N ILE A 701 19.13 -4.74 -14.14
CA ILE A 701 18.46 -5.67 -13.24
C ILE A 701 17.22 -6.23 -13.93
N ALA A 702 16.96 -7.52 -13.72
CA ALA A 702 15.69 -8.16 -14.01
C ALA A 702 15.27 -9.00 -12.80
N PHE A 703 13.97 -9.20 -12.64
CA PHE A 703 13.42 -10.03 -11.58
C PHE A 703 12.84 -11.30 -12.18
N MET A 704 13.21 -12.45 -11.59
CA MET A 704 12.64 -13.75 -11.90
C MET A 704 11.71 -14.15 -10.76
N GLU A 705 10.42 -14.06 -11.04
CA GLU A 705 9.34 -14.30 -10.11
C GLU A 705 9.31 -15.75 -9.61
N ASP A 706 9.38 -16.72 -10.53
CA ASP A 706 9.28 -18.16 -10.23
C ASP A 706 10.31 -18.66 -9.20
N GLU A 707 11.52 -18.09 -9.21
CA GLU A 707 12.64 -18.51 -8.35
C GLU A 707 12.96 -17.46 -7.26
N LYS A 708 12.13 -16.41 -7.14
CA LYS A 708 12.30 -15.27 -6.22
C LYS A 708 13.74 -14.76 -6.23
N ALA A 709 14.23 -14.38 -7.41
CA ALA A 709 15.64 -14.04 -7.63
C ALA A 709 15.84 -12.77 -8.48
N TYR A 710 16.84 -11.98 -8.12
CA TYR A 710 17.29 -10.83 -8.91
C TYR A 710 18.44 -11.23 -9.82
N ILE A 711 18.36 -10.86 -11.09
CA ILE A 711 19.41 -11.08 -12.09
C ILE A 711 20.05 -9.73 -12.37
N ILE A 712 21.34 -9.62 -12.07
CA ILE A 712 22.08 -8.36 -12.16
C ILE A 712 23.22 -8.55 -13.17
N LEU A 713 23.33 -7.61 -14.09
CA LEU A 713 24.50 -7.49 -14.95
C LEU A 713 25.49 -6.54 -14.26
N THR A 714 26.68 -7.05 -13.99
CA THR A 714 27.75 -6.36 -13.26
C THR A 714 28.98 -6.22 -14.13
N GLN A 715 29.78 -5.18 -13.90
CA GLN A 715 31.01 -4.93 -14.64
C GLN A 715 32.17 -4.74 -13.66
N TYR A 716 33.12 -5.66 -13.66
CA TYR A 716 34.28 -5.61 -12.78
C TYR A 716 35.50 -5.01 -13.48
N ILE A 717 36.21 -4.11 -12.80
CA ILE A 717 37.50 -3.56 -13.26
C ILE A 717 38.51 -3.69 -12.11
N ASP A 718 39.67 -4.30 -12.37
CA ASP A 718 40.72 -4.55 -11.36
C ASP A 718 41.17 -3.27 -10.62
N MET A 719 41.14 -2.11 -11.29
CA MET A 719 41.48 -0.80 -10.70
C MET A 719 40.57 -0.38 -9.54
N TYR A 720 39.36 -0.93 -9.41
CA TYR A 720 38.44 -0.60 -8.33
C TYR A 720 38.66 -1.42 -7.05
N GLN A 721 39.66 -2.32 -7.03
CA GLN A 721 39.97 -3.11 -5.85
C GLN A 721 40.52 -2.23 -4.72
N THR A 722 39.86 -2.29 -3.56
CA THR A 722 40.37 -1.78 -2.28
C THR A 722 40.38 -2.93 -1.29
N ASP A 723 41.25 -2.90 -0.27
CA ASP A 723 41.41 -4.01 0.69
C ASP A 723 40.13 -4.37 1.49
N ASN A 724 39.09 -3.51 1.45
CA ASN A 724 37.94 -3.58 2.35
C ASN A 724 36.62 -4.09 1.74
N ILE A 725 36.45 -4.11 0.40
CA ILE A 725 35.16 -4.50 -0.23
C ILE A 725 35.41 -5.53 -1.34
N THR A 726 34.86 -6.74 -1.16
CA THR A 726 34.93 -7.79 -2.17
C THR A 726 33.76 -7.63 -3.16
N PRO A 727 33.98 -7.66 -4.49
CA PRO A 727 32.91 -7.58 -5.48
C PRO A 727 31.87 -8.71 -5.35
N ILE A 728 30.59 -8.41 -5.60
CA ILE A 728 29.47 -9.35 -5.41
C ILE A 728 29.59 -10.60 -6.30
N SER A 729 30.09 -10.47 -7.54
CA SER A 729 30.44 -11.57 -8.43
C SER A 729 31.41 -12.56 -7.78
N LYS A 730 32.39 -12.05 -7.02
CA LYS A 730 33.38 -12.86 -6.29
C LYS A 730 32.84 -13.43 -4.97
N GLN A 731 31.72 -12.92 -4.45
CA GLN A 731 31.06 -13.47 -3.26
C GLN A 731 30.14 -14.66 -3.59
N ALA A 732 29.78 -14.86 -4.86
CA ALA A 732 28.81 -15.88 -5.25
C ALA A 732 29.20 -17.31 -4.84
N HIS A 733 28.22 -18.09 -4.36
CA HIS A 733 28.42 -19.49 -3.97
C HIS A 733 28.90 -20.36 -5.13
N GLN A 734 28.32 -20.20 -6.31
CA GLN A 734 28.73 -20.87 -7.54
C GLN A 734 29.31 -19.86 -8.54
N LYS A 735 30.53 -20.12 -9.02
CA LYS A 735 31.21 -19.29 -10.03
C LYS A 735 31.45 -20.11 -11.28
N ILE A 736 31.04 -19.60 -12.43
CA ILE A 736 31.05 -20.31 -13.72
C ILE A 736 31.66 -19.39 -14.77
N ASP A 737 32.56 -19.89 -15.61
CA ASP A 737 33.00 -19.16 -16.81
C ASP A 737 32.00 -19.41 -17.95
N CYS A 738 31.61 -18.37 -18.67
CA CYS A 738 30.63 -18.47 -19.74
C CYS A 738 31.17 -19.35 -20.88
N PRO A 739 30.52 -20.48 -21.20
CA PRO A 739 30.96 -21.31 -22.31
C PRO A 739 30.68 -20.62 -23.66
N THR A 740 31.50 -20.89 -24.67
CA THR A 740 31.20 -20.53 -26.06
C THR A 740 31.61 -21.62 -27.06
N LYS A 741 30.73 -21.87 -28.02
CA LYS A 741 30.91 -22.77 -29.17
C LYS A 741 31.28 -21.97 -30.44
N ILE A 742 31.25 -20.63 -30.38
CA ILE A 742 31.58 -19.76 -31.52
C ILE A 742 33.10 -19.71 -31.68
N LYS A 743 33.62 -20.36 -32.73
CA LYS A 743 35.06 -20.53 -32.95
C LYS A 743 35.80 -19.20 -33.17
N SER A 744 35.18 -18.23 -33.83
CA SER A 744 35.74 -16.89 -34.06
C SER A 744 35.98 -16.12 -32.76
N LEU A 745 35.14 -16.32 -31.74
CA LEU A 745 35.28 -15.69 -30.42
C LEU A 745 36.37 -16.35 -29.57
N ASN A 746 36.61 -17.64 -29.75
CA ASN A 746 37.70 -18.35 -29.06
C ASN A 746 39.10 -17.91 -29.51
N GLU A 747 39.23 -17.24 -30.66
CA GLU A 747 40.49 -16.68 -31.16
C GLU A 747 40.75 -15.25 -30.64
N ILE A 748 39.77 -14.62 -29.99
CA ILE A 748 39.86 -13.25 -29.46
C ILE A 748 40.47 -13.26 -28.04
N LEU A 749 41.77 -12.96 -28.03
CA LEU A 749 42.66 -12.38 -27.01
C LEU A 749 42.84 -13.04 -25.61
N PRO A 750 44.11 -13.29 -25.20
CA PRO A 750 44.45 -13.61 -23.80
C PRO A 750 44.22 -12.39 -22.89
N PRO A 751 43.94 -12.61 -21.58
CA PRO A 751 43.62 -11.54 -20.65
C PRO A 751 44.79 -10.55 -20.50
N THR A 752 44.50 -9.26 -20.60
CA THR A 752 45.44 -8.18 -20.26
C THR A 752 45.18 -7.67 -18.85
N GLN A 753 46.17 -6.99 -18.25
CA GLN A 753 46.19 -6.65 -16.82
C GLN A 753 45.20 -5.53 -16.41
N ASN A 754 44.38 -5.04 -17.35
CA ASN A 754 43.39 -3.97 -17.16
C ASN A 754 42.04 -4.28 -17.82
N ASP A 755 41.76 -5.54 -18.18
CA ASP A 755 40.52 -5.88 -18.89
C ASP A 755 39.29 -5.69 -17.99
N VAL A 756 38.26 -5.10 -18.59
CA VAL A 756 36.91 -5.02 -18.01
C VAL A 756 36.25 -6.39 -18.13
N ILE A 757 35.73 -6.90 -17.02
CA ILE A 757 35.13 -8.23 -16.94
C ILE A 757 33.67 -8.09 -16.52
N ASP A 758 32.75 -8.33 -17.44
CA ASP A 758 31.34 -8.36 -17.12
C ASP A 758 30.93 -9.72 -16.54
N SER A 759 29.97 -9.70 -15.61
CA SER A 759 29.46 -10.89 -14.95
C SER A 759 27.94 -10.81 -14.75
N ILE A 760 27.30 -11.97 -14.86
CA ILE A 760 25.88 -12.17 -14.60
C ILE A 760 25.77 -12.70 -13.18
N VAL A 761 25.08 -12.00 -12.29
CA VAL A 761 24.94 -12.35 -10.88
C VAL A 761 23.47 -12.61 -10.55
N ILE A 762 23.19 -13.76 -9.93
CA ILE A 762 21.85 -14.13 -9.46
C ILE A 762 21.83 -14.00 -7.93
N LEU A 763 21.03 -13.07 -7.42
CA LEU A 763 20.79 -12.87 -5.99
C LEU A 763 19.46 -13.47 -5.55
N ASP A 764 19.43 -13.94 -4.31
CA ASP A 764 18.19 -14.29 -3.61
C ASP A 764 17.37 -13.05 -3.21
N GLN A 765 16.05 -13.10 -3.33
CA GLN A 765 15.18 -11.96 -3.00
C GLN A 765 15.17 -11.58 -1.51
N HIS A 766 15.28 -12.55 -0.60
CA HIS A 766 15.07 -12.31 0.85
C HIS A 766 16.38 -12.06 1.58
N THR A 767 17.40 -12.87 1.28
CA THR A 767 18.72 -12.82 1.91
C THR A 767 19.67 -11.88 1.19
N HIS A 768 19.40 -11.57 -0.09
CA HIS A 768 20.29 -10.82 -0.98
C HIS A 768 21.67 -11.47 -1.21
N GLU A 769 21.82 -12.75 -0.86
CA GLU A 769 23.05 -13.49 -1.09
C GLU A 769 23.24 -13.83 -2.57
N ALA A 770 24.48 -13.75 -3.04
CA ALA A 770 24.84 -14.13 -4.40
C ALA A 770 24.88 -15.65 -4.54
N ARG A 771 23.89 -16.21 -5.25
CA ARG A 771 23.79 -17.66 -5.48
C ARG A 771 24.74 -18.11 -6.59
N VAL A 772 24.67 -17.45 -7.74
CA VAL A 772 25.45 -17.81 -8.95
C VAL A 772 26.07 -16.57 -9.57
N SER A 773 27.32 -16.67 -9.99
CA SER A 773 27.99 -15.69 -10.85
C SER A 773 28.52 -16.38 -12.11
N VAL A 774 28.19 -15.83 -13.28
CA VAL A 774 28.73 -16.24 -14.57
C VAL A 774 29.64 -15.15 -15.12
N ARG A 775 30.92 -15.46 -15.28
CA ARG A 775 31.92 -14.57 -15.87
C ARG A 775 31.83 -14.61 -17.40
N LEU A 776 31.68 -13.46 -18.06
CA LEU A 776 31.66 -13.36 -19.52
C LEU A 776 33.08 -13.43 -20.13
N LEU A 777 33.15 -13.50 -21.46
CA LEU A 777 34.42 -13.53 -22.20
C LEU A 777 35.19 -12.22 -22.02
N ASN A 778 36.49 -12.23 -22.30
CA ASN A 778 37.29 -11.00 -22.26
C ASN A 778 36.77 -10.01 -23.31
N ARG A 779 36.66 -8.72 -22.93
CA ARG A 779 36.11 -7.64 -23.77
C ARG A 779 34.65 -7.84 -24.18
N GLU A 780 33.94 -8.74 -23.51
CA GLU A 780 32.51 -8.92 -23.71
C GLU A 780 31.74 -8.12 -22.66
N GLU A 781 30.89 -7.20 -23.11
CA GLU A 781 30.03 -6.38 -22.26
C GLU A 781 28.58 -6.87 -22.28
N ALA A 782 27.93 -6.87 -21.12
CA ALA A 782 26.53 -7.21 -20.96
C ALA A 782 25.64 -5.97 -21.04
N LEU A 783 24.81 -5.88 -22.08
CA LEU A 783 24.04 -4.67 -22.40
C LEU A 783 22.58 -4.75 -21.96
N SER A 784 21.98 -5.93 -22.11
CA SER A 784 20.54 -6.12 -21.88
C SER A 784 20.24 -7.47 -21.23
N VAL A 785 19.18 -7.51 -20.42
CA VAL A 785 18.69 -8.71 -19.75
C VAL A 785 17.16 -8.71 -19.77
N CYS A 786 16.58 -9.88 -20.01
CA CYS A 786 15.15 -10.08 -20.01
C CYS A 786 14.83 -11.50 -19.49
N VAL A 787 13.78 -11.62 -18.67
CA VAL A 787 13.18 -12.91 -18.33
C VAL A 787 12.00 -13.15 -19.28
N ILE A 788 11.99 -14.29 -19.95
CA ILE A 788 11.01 -14.62 -21.00
C ILE A 788 10.55 -16.07 -20.90
N THR A 789 9.25 -16.30 -21.08
CA THR A 789 8.67 -17.60 -21.41
C THR A 789 8.35 -17.64 -22.91
N PHE A 790 8.82 -18.66 -23.61
CA PHE A 790 8.60 -18.77 -25.06
C PHE A 790 7.29 -19.49 -25.37
N ALA A 791 6.63 -19.15 -26.47
CA ALA A 791 5.34 -19.74 -26.86
C ALA A 791 5.40 -21.28 -27.02
N ASP A 792 6.55 -21.81 -27.41
CA ASP A 792 6.76 -23.26 -27.59
C ASP A 792 7.10 -23.98 -26.26
N ASP A 793 7.37 -23.24 -25.17
CA ASP A 793 7.64 -23.74 -23.81
C ASP A 793 7.22 -22.70 -22.76
N LEU A 794 5.90 -22.67 -22.51
CA LEU A 794 5.29 -21.71 -21.57
C LEU A 794 5.62 -22.01 -20.11
N SER A 795 5.98 -23.25 -19.80
CA SER A 795 6.17 -23.77 -18.43
C SER A 795 7.51 -23.40 -17.79
N THR A 796 8.43 -22.83 -18.57
CA THR A 796 9.81 -22.60 -18.14
C THR A 796 10.24 -21.17 -18.44
N PRO A 797 10.60 -20.36 -17.43
CA PRO A 797 11.22 -19.07 -17.66
C PRO A 797 12.67 -19.24 -18.12
N TYR A 798 13.07 -18.41 -19.07
CA TYR A 798 14.43 -18.30 -19.56
C TYR A 798 15.00 -16.92 -19.26
N ILE A 799 16.29 -16.87 -19.00
CA ILE A 799 17.06 -15.62 -18.85
C ILE A 799 17.76 -15.37 -20.17
N ALA A 800 17.31 -14.36 -20.91
CA ALA A 800 17.96 -13.88 -22.13
C ALA A 800 18.91 -12.74 -21.78
N ILE A 801 20.16 -12.83 -22.24
CA ILE A 801 21.21 -11.83 -21.99
C ILE A 801 21.85 -11.45 -23.32
N GLY A 802 21.86 -10.15 -23.61
CA GLY A 802 22.42 -9.57 -24.82
C GLY A 802 23.81 -9.03 -24.50
N THR A 803 24.81 -9.49 -25.23
CA THR A 803 26.20 -9.09 -25.05
C THR A 803 26.83 -8.57 -26.34
N ALA A 804 27.87 -7.76 -26.23
CA ALA A 804 28.65 -7.24 -27.34
C ALA A 804 30.16 -7.39 -27.08
N ILE A 805 30.94 -7.64 -28.12
CA ILE A 805 32.40 -7.68 -28.06
C ILE A 805 32.94 -6.31 -28.44
N ILE A 806 33.68 -5.70 -27.52
CA ILE A 806 34.19 -4.34 -27.67
C ILE A 806 35.65 -4.36 -28.12
N PHE A 807 35.94 -3.62 -29.19
CA PHE A 807 37.29 -3.38 -29.68
C PHE A 807 37.57 -1.88 -29.66
N GLU A 808 38.74 -1.48 -29.16
CA GLU A 808 39.12 -0.05 -29.05
C GLU A 808 39.20 0.66 -30.42
N ASP A 809 39.41 -0.09 -31.50
CA ASP A 809 39.50 0.43 -32.87
C ASP A 809 38.12 0.58 -33.57
N GLU A 810 37.01 0.25 -32.91
CA GLU A 810 35.66 0.27 -33.50
C GLU A 810 34.76 1.32 -32.84
N ASP A 811 34.13 2.17 -33.66
CA ASP A 811 33.15 3.17 -33.18
C ASP A 811 31.85 2.52 -32.68
N THR A 812 31.45 1.39 -33.27
CA THR A 812 30.28 0.61 -32.85
C THR A 812 30.60 -0.89 -32.84
N PRO A 813 30.09 -1.66 -31.85
CA PRO A 813 30.39 -3.08 -31.76
C PRO A 813 29.80 -3.85 -32.94
N LYS A 814 30.67 -4.51 -33.74
CA LYS A 814 30.23 -5.29 -34.91
C LYS A 814 29.75 -6.69 -34.55
N ILE A 815 30.20 -7.23 -33.43
CA ILE A 815 29.89 -8.58 -32.99
C ILE A 815 29.15 -8.52 -31.66
N GLY A 816 27.98 -9.13 -31.61
CA GLY A 816 27.23 -9.36 -30.38
C GLY A 816 26.69 -10.77 -30.32
N ARG A 817 26.08 -11.15 -29.19
CA ARG A 817 25.37 -12.41 -29.08
C ARG A 817 24.23 -12.36 -28.06
N ILE A 818 23.29 -13.29 -28.22
CA ILE A 818 22.24 -13.58 -27.25
C ILE A 818 22.61 -14.88 -26.55
N LEU A 819 22.67 -14.83 -25.22
CA LEU A 819 22.85 -15.97 -24.34
C LEU A 819 21.51 -16.30 -23.70
N LEU A 820 21.09 -17.56 -23.79
CA LEU A 820 19.86 -18.02 -23.16
C LEU A 820 20.18 -19.03 -22.07
N PHE A 821 19.82 -18.69 -20.84
CA PHE A 821 19.99 -19.54 -19.67
C PHE A 821 18.65 -20.02 -19.13
N ARG A 822 18.68 -21.18 -18.47
CA ARG A 822 17.60 -21.67 -17.63
C ARG A 822 18.12 -21.79 -16.21
N TYR A 823 17.44 -21.14 -15.27
CA TYR A 823 17.75 -21.19 -13.84
C TYR A 823 16.63 -21.93 -13.13
N LYS A 824 16.97 -23.01 -12.42
CA LYS A 824 15.98 -23.78 -11.65
C LYS A 824 16.64 -24.48 -10.46
N ASN A 825 16.01 -24.42 -9.28
CA ASN A 825 16.51 -25.08 -8.06
C ASN A 825 17.98 -24.73 -7.74
N GLY A 826 18.38 -23.47 -7.92
CA GLY A 826 19.76 -23.05 -7.68
C GLY A 826 20.77 -23.40 -8.77
N HIS A 827 20.36 -24.06 -9.85
CA HIS A 827 21.24 -24.47 -10.95
C HIS A 827 21.00 -23.66 -12.22
N LEU A 828 22.05 -23.00 -12.71
CA LEU A 828 22.04 -22.26 -13.96
C LEU A 828 22.65 -23.08 -15.10
N ASN A 829 21.89 -23.26 -16.18
CA ASN A 829 22.34 -23.97 -17.38
C ASN A 829 22.19 -23.10 -18.63
N MET A 830 23.25 -23.01 -19.44
CA MET A 830 23.17 -22.34 -20.75
C MET A 830 22.51 -23.27 -21.76
N ILE A 831 21.41 -22.80 -22.36
CA ILE A 831 20.61 -23.55 -23.31
C ILE A 831 21.13 -23.31 -24.73
N THR A 832 21.30 -22.05 -25.11
CA THR A 832 21.74 -21.69 -26.46
C THR A 832 22.50 -20.37 -26.48
N GLU A 833 23.31 -20.19 -27.51
CA GLU A 833 23.98 -18.92 -27.82
C GLU A 833 23.74 -18.60 -29.29
N LYS A 834 23.49 -17.32 -29.59
CA LYS A 834 23.21 -16.84 -30.94
C LYS A 834 24.07 -15.63 -31.27
N GLU A 835 24.96 -15.77 -32.25
CA GLU A 835 25.76 -14.66 -32.77
C GLU A 835 24.89 -13.64 -33.53
N LEU A 836 25.21 -12.36 -33.35
CA LEU A 836 24.57 -11.19 -33.93
C LEU A 836 25.62 -10.27 -34.58
N ASN A 837 25.21 -9.63 -35.67
CA ASN A 837 25.98 -8.56 -36.32
C ASN A 837 25.55 -7.21 -35.73
N GLY A 838 26.07 -6.87 -34.56
CA GLY A 838 25.73 -5.65 -33.82
C GLY A 838 25.46 -5.90 -32.34
N ALA A 839 25.51 -4.83 -31.54
CA ALA A 839 25.22 -4.84 -30.12
C ALA A 839 23.69 -4.95 -29.84
N PRO A 840 23.25 -5.92 -29.01
CA PRO A 840 21.86 -6.03 -28.57
C PRO A 840 21.57 -5.10 -27.37
N HIS A 841 21.29 -3.81 -27.64
CA HIS A 841 21.13 -2.78 -26.61
C HIS A 841 19.90 -2.99 -25.69
N ALA A 842 18.82 -3.55 -26.22
CA ALA A 842 17.60 -3.84 -25.45
C ALA A 842 16.91 -5.12 -25.90
N MET A 843 16.25 -5.77 -24.94
CA MET A 843 15.49 -7.01 -25.16
C MET A 843 14.24 -7.03 -24.31
N LEU A 844 13.14 -7.51 -24.87
CA LEU A 844 11.89 -7.71 -24.16
C LEU A 844 11.16 -8.97 -24.63
N ALA A 845 10.40 -9.56 -23.72
CA ALA A 845 9.44 -10.60 -24.04
C ALA A 845 8.25 -10.00 -24.79
N PHE A 846 7.96 -10.52 -25.98
CA PHE A 846 6.91 -10.04 -26.87
C PHE A 846 6.09 -11.22 -27.39
N GLN A 847 4.89 -11.42 -26.84
CA GLN A 847 3.95 -12.45 -27.32
C GLN A 847 4.55 -13.88 -27.40
N GLY A 848 5.34 -14.26 -26.39
CA GLY A 848 6.06 -15.55 -26.35
C GLY A 848 7.23 -15.65 -27.33
N LYS A 849 7.70 -14.52 -27.87
CA LYS A 849 8.87 -14.36 -28.74
C LYS A 849 9.82 -13.34 -28.11
N LEU A 850 11.09 -13.36 -28.51
CA LEU A 850 12.09 -12.44 -28.00
C LEU A 850 12.29 -11.28 -28.98
N LEU A 851 11.90 -10.07 -28.58
CA LEU A 851 12.16 -8.85 -29.33
C LEU A 851 13.52 -8.27 -28.91
N VAL A 852 14.35 -7.92 -29.88
CA VAL A 852 15.74 -7.48 -29.65
C VAL A 852 16.04 -6.27 -30.52
N ALA A 853 16.49 -5.18 -29.91
CA ALA A 853 17.09 -4.04 -30.58
C ALA A 853 18.59 -4.32 -30.79
N VAL A 854 19.02 -4.47 -32.04
CA VAL A 854 20.39 -4.83 -32.44
C VAL A 854 20.94 -3.77 -33.38
N GLY A 855 21.82 -2.90 -32.89
CA GLY A 855 22.35 -1.79 -33.66
C GLY A 855 21.23 -0.98 -34.34
N SER A 856 21.35 -0.81 -35.66
CA SER A 856 20.38 -0.12 -36.52
C SER A 856 19.06 -0.88 -36.81
N SER A 857 18.70 -1.89 -36.02
CA SER A 857 17.60 -2.81 -36.37
C SER A 857 16.80 -3.34 -35.18
N ILE A 858 15.49 -3.50 -35.37
CA ILE A 858 14.61 -4.22 -34.44
C ILE A 858 14.34 -5.61 -35.00
N ARG A 859 14.61 -6.67 -34.23
CA ARG A 859 14.54 -8.06 -34.68
C ARG A 859 13.66 -8.89 -33.74
N LEU A 860 12.91 -9.83 -34.32
CA LEU A 860 12.05 -10.73 -33.56
C LEU A 860 12.55 -12.17 -33.68
N TYR A 861 12.74 -12.85 -32.56
CA TYR A 861 13.25 -14.21 -32.49
C TYR A 861 12.25 -15.17 -31.86
N LYS A 862 12.27 -16.41 -32.35
CA LYS A 862 11.53 -17.54 -31.78
C LYS A 862 12.52 -18.62 -31.32
N LEU A 863 12.24 -19.23 -30.17
CA LEU A 863 12.94 -20.44 -29.72
C LEU A 863 12.19 -21.68 -30.21
N SER A 864 12.91 -22.61 -30.82
CA SER A 864 12.40 -23.95 -31.15
C SER A 864 12.53 -24.87 -29.93
N SER A 865 11.42 -25.46 -29.46
CA SER A 865 11.45 -26.39 -28.32
C SER A 865 12.19 -27.70 -28.58
N GLN A 866 12.30 -28.13 -29.84
CA GLN A 866 12.97 -29.38 -30.21
C GLN A 866 14.48 -29.24 -30.33
N THR A 867 14.93 -28.13 -30.92
CA THR A 867 16.36 -27.91 -31.21
C THR A 867 17.02 -26.96 -30.21
N HIS A 868 16.23 -26.24 -29.40
CA HIS A 868 16.67 -25.15 -28.55
C HIS A 868 17.46 -24.07 -29.31
N GLU A 869 17.16 -23.88 -30.60
CA GLU A 869 17.79 -22.86 -31.44
C GLU A 869 16.91 -21.61 -31.56
N LEU A 870 17.55 -20.44 -31.46
CA LEU A 870 16.94 -19.13 -31.70
C LEU A 870 16.95 -18.81 -33.21
N THR A 871 15.76 -18.74 -33.80
CA THR A 871 15.55 -18.39 -35.20
C THR A 871 14.98 -16.98 -35.33
N GLN A 872 15.53 -16.19 -36.26
CA GLN A 872 15.03 -14.86 -36.56
C GLN A 872 13.80 -14.97 -37.46
N LEU A 873 12.69 -14.35 -37.07
CA LEU A 873 11.44 -14.33 -37.82
C LEU A 873 11.35 -13.13 -38.76
N THR A 874 11.60 -11.94 -38.23
CA THR A 874 11.46 -10.68 -38.98
C THR A 874 12.41 -9.62 -38.44
N GLN A 875 12.61 -8.56 -39.22
CA GLN A 875 13.43 -7.42 -38.85
C GLN A 875 12.89 -6.12 -39.46
N TYR A 876 13.11 -5.02 -38.77
CA TYR A 876 12.91 -3.66 -39.24
C TYR A 876 14.26 -2.91 -39.22
N LEU A 877 14.53 -2.11 -40.25
CA LEU A 877 15.82 -1.48 -40.55
C LEU A 877 15.62 0.01 -40.84
N GLY A 878 16.72 0.78 -40.83
CA GLY A 878 16.72 2.20 -41.26
C GLY A 878 17.12 3.20 -40.18
N HIS A 879 17.54 2.70 -39.02
CA HIS A 879 17.93 3.46 -37.84
C HIS A 879 19.44 3.61 -37.73
N ILE A 880 19.91 4.45 -36.82
CA ILE A 880 21.34 4.62 -36.53
C ILE A 880 21.72 3.57 -35.49
N ASP A 881 21.13 3.68 -34.30
CA ASP A 881 21.32 2.73 -33.22
C ASP A 881 20.09 2.73 -32.30
N CYS A 882 19.44 1.58 -32.14
CA CYS A 882 18.21 1.44 -31.36
C CYS A 882 18.57 1.10 -29.90
N LEU A 883 18.35 2.03 -28.97
CA LEU A 883 18.91 1.94 -27.62
C LEU A 883 17.97 1.28 -26.60
N GLN A 884 16.69 1.65 -26.63
CA GLN A 884 15.64 1.09 -25.78
C GLN A 884 14.45 0.68 -26.62
N VAL A 885 13.69 -0.29 -26.11
CA VAL A 885 12.43 -0.74 -26.69
C VAL A 885 11.40 -0.91 -25.58
N LYS A 886 10.15 -0.60 -25.90
CA LYS A 886 8.97 -0.70 -25.05
C LYS A 886 7.87 -1.37 -25.85
N ILE A 887 6.96 -2.04 -25.15
CA ILE A 887 5.89 -2.83 -25.75
C ILE A 887 4.59 -2.47 -25.07
N LYS A 888 3.55 -2.29 -25.88
CA LYS A 888 2.15 -2.25 -25.46
C LYS A 888 1.32 -3.04 -26.46
N ASP A 889 0.78 -4.18 -26.04
CA ASP A 889 0.03 -5.11 -26.88
C ASP A 889 0.77 -5.55 -28.17
N ASP A 890 0.34 -5.06 -29.33
CA ASP A 890 0.96 -5.29 -30.65
C ASP A 890 1.93 -4.17 -31.07
N PHE A 891 1.99 -3.09 -30.31
CA PHE A 891 2.82 -1.92 -30.59
C PHE A 891 4.20 -2.05 -29.95
N VAL A 892 5.19 -1.59 -30.70
CA VAL A 892 6.59 -1.54 -30.31
C VAL A 892 7.04 -0.09 -30.44
N LEU A 893 7.35 0.54 -29.32
CA LEU A 893 7.98 1.86 -29.27
C LEU A 893 9.46 1.66 -29.04
N PHE A 894 10.31 2.35 -29.79
CA PHE A 894 11.74 2.35 -29.52
C PHE A 894 12.32 3.73 -29.78
N ASN A 895 13.42 4.02 -29.10
CA ASN A 895 14.21 5.22 -29.35
C ASN A 895 15.47 4.89 -30.13
N ASP A 896 15.85 5.81 -30.99
CA ASP A 896 17.09 5.82 -31.73
C ASP A 896 18.07 6.80 -31.07
N LEU A 897 19.37 6.54 -31.18
CA LEU A 897 20.42 7.42 -30.68
C LEU A 897 20.27 8.88 -31.15
N MET A 898 19.81 9.13 -32.37
CA MET A 898 19.65 10.50 -32.91
C MET A 898 18.32 10.74 -33.65
N LYS A 899 17.54 9.69 -33.95
CA LYS A 899 16.26 9.81 -34.69
C LYS A 899 15.03 9.80 -33.78
N SER A 900 15.15 10.30 -32.55
CA SER A 900 14.03 10.37 -31.61
C SER A 900 13.33 9.01 -31.45
N ILE A 901 12.00 9.00 -31.39
CA ILE A 901 11.18 7.80 -31.19
C ILE A 901 10.47 7.35 -32.47
N THR A 902 10.25 6.04 -32.57
CA THR A 902 9.49 5.41 -33.65
C THR A 902 8.55 4.35 -33.09
N VAL A 903 7.32 4.32 -33.60
CA VAL A 903 6.26 3.38 -33.23
C VAL A 903 6.02 2.42 -34.38
N LEU A 904 6.21 1.12 -34.11
CA LEU A 904 5.87 0.03 -35.00
C LEU A 904 4.64 -0.71 -34.48
N ARG A 905 3.92 -1.36 -35.39
CA ARG A 905 2.94 -2.39 -35.08
C ARG A 905 3.42 -3.70 -35.65
N TYR A 906 3.39 -4.76 -34.85
CA TYR A 906 3.62 -6.10 -35.35
C TYR A 906 2.31 -6.68 -35.89
N ASN A 907 2.23 -6.90 -37.20
CA ASN A 907 1.09 -7.58 -37.77
C ASN A 907 1.30 -9.10 -37.64
N VAL A 908 0.46 -9.74 -36.81
CA VAL A 908 0.52 -11.18 -36.54
C VAL A 908 0.21 -12.01 -37.79
N ASP A 909 -0.69 -11.54 -38.66
CA ASP A 909 -1.10 -12.26 -39.88
C ASP A 909 0.03 -12.26 -40.93
N ASP A 910 0.68 -11.10 -41.11
CA ASP A 910 1.77 -10.95 -42.09
C ASP A 910 3.15 -11.32 -41.52
N GLY A 911 3.25 -11.45 -40.20
CA GLY A 911 4.50 -11.74 -39.48
C GLY A 911 5.57 -10.64 -39.63
N LYS A 912 5.17 -9.39 -39.89
CA LYS A 912 6.07 -8.27 -40.19
C LYS A 912 5.80 -7.06 -39.29
N PHE A 913 6.84 -6.24 -39.15
CA PHE A 913 6.70 -4.91 -38.56
C PHE A 913 6.22 -3.92 -39.61
N GLU A 914 5.23 -3.14 -39.23
CA GLU A 914 4.72 -1.99 -39.97
C GLU A 914 5.03 -0.74 -39.17
N GLU A 915 5.63 0.26 -39.80
CA GLU A 915 5.86 1.56 -39.17
C GLU A 915 4.56 2.34 -39.14
N ILE A 916 4.14 2.75 -37.94
CA ILE A 916 2.90 3.51 -37.74
C ILE A 916 3.20 4.99 -37.77
N ALA A 917 4.17 5.44 -36.98
CA ALA A 917 4.59 6.83 -36.94
C ALA A 917 6.00 6.97 -36.36
N HIS A 918 6.68 8.06 -36.73
CA HIS A 918 7.95 8.46 -36.12
C HIS A 918 7.95 9.97 -35.83
N ASP A 919 8.80 10.38 -34.89
CA ASP A 919 9.11 11.80 -34.71
C ASP A 919 10.14 12.23 -35.76
N VAL A 920 9.87 13.38 -36.38
CA VAL A 920 10.69 13.92 -37.48
C VAL A 920 11.85 14.76 -36.97
N HIS A 921 11.85 15.15 -35.70
CA HIS A 921 12.90 15.97 -35.11
C HIS A 921 14.08 15.09 -34.67
N PRO A 922 15.31 15.40 -35.10
CA PRO A 922 16.49 14.67 -34.64
C PRO A 922 16.79 15.05 -33.19
N GLN A 923 16.86 14.05 -32.31
CA GLN A 923 17.04 14.22 -30.87
C GLN A 923 17.87 13.08 -30.31
N TRP A 924 18.74 13.40 -29.35
CA TRP A 924 19.58 12.43 -28.65
C TRP A 924 18.80 11.74 -27.54
N SER A 925 17.96 10.79 -27.91
CA SER A 925 17.02 10.16 -26.97
C SER A 925 17.72 9.23 -25.99
N THR A 926 17.40 9.38 -24.71
CA THR A 926 17.96 8.58 -23.61
C THR A 926 17.00 7.49 -23.15
N ALA A 927 15.71 7.81 -23.05
CA ALA A 927 14.67 6.88 -22.65
C ALA A 927 13.31 7.22 -23.30
N CYS A 928 12.45 6.23 -23.45
CA CYS A 928 11.08 6.42 -23.94
C CYS A 928 10.08 5.51 -23.20
N GLU A 929 8.79 5.86 -23.20
CA GLU A 929 7.71 5.03 -22.66
C GLU A 929 6.35 5.33 -23.30
N PHE A 930 5.47 4.34 -23.32
CA PHE A 930 4.05 4.58 -23.61
C PHE A 930 3.42 5.32 -22.44
N PHE A 931 2.72 6.42 -22.69
CA PHE A 931 1.95 7.07 -21.63
C PHE A 931 0.49 6.60 -21.66
N ASP A 932 -0.09 6.54 -22.86
CA ASP A 932 -1.37 5.89 -23.17
C ASP A 932 -1.26 5.15 -24.52
N ASP A 933 -2.36 4.90 -25.23
CA ASP A 933 -2.35 4.19 -26.53
C ASP A 933 -1.86 5.05 -27.70
N ASP A 934 -1.99 6.36 -27.59
CA ASP A 934 -1.71 7.33 -28.65
C ASP A 934 -0.64 8.36 -28.24
N THR A 935 -0.29 8.43 -26.96
CA THR A 935 0.66 9.38 -26.37
C THR A 935 1.88 8.64 -25.83
N PHE A 936 3.06 9.16 -26.18
CA PHE A 936 4.36 8.61 -25.85
C PHE A 936 5.22 9.68 -25.20
N ILE A 937 6.08 9.28 -24.27
CA ILE A 937 7.03 10.18 -23.63
C ILE A 937 8.44 9.80 -24.03
N CYS A 938 9.25 10.81 -24.33
CA CYS A 938 10.66 10.69 -24.65
C CYS A 938 11.47 11.64 -23.77
N ALA A 939 12.62 11.17 -23.31
CA ALA A 939 13.65 11.97 -22.68
C ALA A 939 14.87 12.10 -23.61
N GLU A 940 15.56 13.23 -23.51
CA GLU A 940 16.69 13.61 -24.36
C GLU A 940 17.91 13.99 -23.50
N ASP A 941 19.13 13.87 -24.06
CA ASP A 941 20.40 14.02 -23.33
C ASP A 941 20.66 15.44 -22.79
N GLY A 942 20.02 16.46 -23.37
CA GLY A 942 19.98 17.81 -22.83
C GLY A 942 19.09 17.99 -21.59
N GLY A 943 18.52 16.91 -21.04
CA GLY A 943 17.67 16.97 -19.85
C GLY A 943 16.23 17.41 -20.15
N ASN A 944 15.78 17.23 -21.38
CA ASN A 944 14.44 17.60 -21.84
C ASN A 944 13.46 16.41 -21.82
N LEU A 945 12.19 16.70 -21.60
CA LEU A 945 11.06 15.79 -21.75
C LEU A 945 10.14 16.25 -22.88
N ILE A 946 9.67 15.28 -23.65
CA ILE A 946 8.87 15.49 -24.85
C ILE A 946 7.70 14.52 -24.81
N SER A 947 6.49 15.05 -24.99
CA SER A 947 5.27 14.26 -25.14
C SER A 947 4.85 14.28 -26.61
N CYS A 948 4.77 13.11 -27.22
CA CYS A 948 4.44 12.91 -28.63
C CYS A 948 3.10 12.20 -28.75
N HIS A 949 2.26 12.62 -29.69
CA HIS A 949 0.94 12.05 -29.92
C HIS A 949 0.75 11.62 -31.37
N LYS A 950 0.13 10.46 -31.54
CA LYS A 950 -0.23 9.88 -32.84
C LYS A 950 -1.63 10.33 -33.24
N ASP A 951 -1.73 11.09 -34.32
CA ASP A 951 -3.00 11.56 -34.86
C ASP A 951 -3.68 10.48 -35.73
N SER A 952 -4.36 9.53 -35.07
CA SER A 952 -5.13 8.47 -35.73
C SER A 952 -6.30 8.99 -36.57
N GLY A 953 -6.74 10.24 -36.34
CA GLY A 953 -7.95 10.83 -36.93
C GLY A 953 -7.74 11.60 -38.24
N SER A 954 -6.51 11.98 -38.61
CA SER A 954 -6.25 12.73 -39.84
C SER A 954 -6.69 11.95 -41.09
N THR A 955 -7.14 12.61 -42.15
CA THR A 955 -7.50 11.97 -43.43
C THR A 955 -6.32 11.79 -44.38
N LYS A 956 -5.16 12.39 -44.08
CA LYS A 956 -3.96 12.31 -44.91
C LYS A 956 -2.94 11.35 -44.30
N GLU A 957 -2.53 10.36 -45.09
CA GLU A 957 -1.56 9.33 -44.67
C GLU A 957 -0.23 9.92 -44.20
N ASN A 958 0.29 10.95 -44.89
CA ASN A 958 1.52 11.62 -44.48
C ASN A 958 1.44 12.31 -43.11
N GLU A 959 0.25 12.73 -42.67
CA GLU A 959 0.07 13.36 -41.34
C GLU A 959 -0.14 12.32 -40.24
N ARG A 960 -0.55 11.09 -40.57
CA ARG A 960 -0.68 9.97 -39.62
C ARG A 960 0.67 9.36 -39.26
N ASN A 961 1.61 9.37 -40.21
CA ASN A 961 2.94 8.76 -40.04
C ASN A 961 3.93 9.66 -39.27
N ILE A 962 3.50 10.86 -38.87
CA ILE A 962 4.32 11.82 -38.14
C ILE A 962 3.73 11.98 -36.74
N LEU A 963 4.56 11.76 -35.72
CA LEU A 963 4.20 12.06 -34.34
C LEU A 963 4.18 13.58 -34.12
N LYS A 964 3.13 14.06 -33.45
CA LYS A 964 3.00 15.48 -33.08
C LYS A 964 3.50 15.68 -31.66
N GLU A 965 4.50 16.53 -31.48
CA GLU A 965 4.92 16.97 -30.15
C GLU A 965 3.81 17.84 -29.52
N LEU A 966 3.16 17.33 -28.46
CA LEU A 966 2.13 18.04 -27.70
C LEU A 966 2.68 18.76 -26.46
N GLY A 967 3.80 18.27 -25.93
CA GLY A 967 4.43 18.84 -24.75
C GLY A 967 5.94 18.85 -24.87
N LEU A 968 6.54 19.94 -24.40
CA LEU A 968 7.98 20.19 -24.37
C LEU A 968 8.31 20.81 -23.01
N CYS A 969 9.29 20.26 -22.30
CA CYS A 969 9.69 20.78 -21.00
C CYS A 969 11.16 20.44 -20.71
N HIS A 970 11.92 21.40 -20.18
CA HIS A 970 13.24 21.15 -19.64
C HIS A 970 13.15 20.70 -18.17
N LEU A 971 13.48 19.43 -17.92
CA LEU A 971 13.47 18.86 -16.58
C LEU A 971 14.73 19.25 -15.81
N GLY A 972 15.87 19.36 -16.51
CA GLY A 972 17.19 19.58 -15.92
C GLY A 972 17.86 18.29 -15.41
N GLU A 973 17.33 17.13 -15.79
CA GLU A 973 17.81 15.81 -15.38
C GLU A 973 17.85 14.84 -16.57
N ASN A 974 18.92 14.05 -16.65
CA ASN A 974 19.07 13.05 -17.70
C ASN A 974 18.38 11.76 -17.24
N ILE A 975 17.23 11.45 -17.85
CA ILE A 975 16.43 10.28 -17.51
C ILE A 975 16.99 9.03 -18.19
N ASN A 976 17.31 8.01 -17.39
CA ASN A 976 17.79 6.71 -17.87
C ASN A 976 16.66 5.71 -18.09
N VAL A 977 15.59 5.78 -17.30
CA VAL A 977 14.55 4.76 -17.30
C VAL A 977 13.19 5.34 -16.92
N PHE A 978 12.17 4.89 -17.66
CA PHE A 978 10.76 5.02 -17.31
C PHE A 978 10.18 3.66 -16.93
N ARG A 979 9.31 3.63 -15.92
CA ARG A 979 8.53 2.44 -15.52
C ARG A 979 7.15 2.83 -15.01
N HIS A 980 6.11 2.18 -15.50
CA HIS A 980 4.78 2.27 -14.90
C HIS A 980 4.75 1.72 -13.48
N GLY A 981 4.03 2.41 -12.59
CA GLY A 981 3.87 2.04 -11.19
C GLY A 981 3.85 3.25 -10.26
N CYS A 982 3.42 3.03 -9.03
CA CYS A 982 3.40 4.02 -7.95
C CYS A 982 4.04 3.42 -6.69
N LEU A 983 4.70 4.26 -5.88
CA LEU A 983 5.27 3.85 -4.59
C LEU A 983 4.25 3.90 -3.44
N VAL A 984 3.13 4.61 -3.63
CA VAL A 984 2.06 4.75 -2.66
C VAL A 984 0.93 3.81 -3.03
N THR A 985 0.42 3.06 -2.05
CA THR A 985 -0.80 2.26 -2.22
C THR A 985 -1.94 3.20 -2.60
N GLN A 986 -2.41 3.12 -3.84
CA GLN A 986 -3.52 3.94 -4.32
C GLN A 986 -4.76 3.63 -3.46
N GLN A 987 -5.10 4.54 -2.55
CA GLN A 987 -6.35 4.48 -1.80
C GLN A 987 -7.46 4.98 -2.72
N THR A 988 -7.95 4.11 -3.59
CA THR A 988 -9.00 4.40 -4.59
C THR A 988 -10.39 4.66 -4.01
N ALA A 989 -10.58 4.59 -2.69
CA ALA A 989 -11.90 4.72 -2.06
C ALA A 989 -12.34 6.16 -1.73
N GLU A 990 -11.42 7.14 -1.61
CA GLU A 990 -11.77 8.50 -1.13
C GLU A 990 -11.15 9.67 -1.93
N SER A 991 -10.37 9.40 -2.98
CA SER A 991 -9.69 10.46 -3.75
C SER A 991 -10.65 11.16 -4.73
N THR A 992 -10.70 12.50 -4.69
CA THR A 992 -11.51 13.28 -5.65
C THR A 992 -10.86 13.40 -7.04
N ILE A 993 -9.60 12.98 -7.15
CA ILE A 993 -8.79 13.05 -8.37
C ILE A 993 -8.60 11.64 -8.94
N SER A 994 -9.16 11.39 -10.13
CA SER A 994 -8.89 10.18 -10.90
C SER A 994 -7.56 10.33 -11.65
N VAL A 995 -6.52 9.60 -11.21
CA VAL A 995 -5.26 9.51 -11.95
C VAL A 995 -5.25 8.22 -12.76
N GLU A 996 -5.29 8.36 -14.08
CA GLU A 996 -5.41 7.22 -15.02
C GLU A 996 -4.11 6.43 -15.15
N THR A 997 -2.96 7.11 -15.19
CA THR A 997 -1.65 6.48 -15.37
C THR A 997 -0.59 7.16 -14.51
N CYS A 998 0.32 6.34 -13.97
CA CYS A 998 1.37 6.74 -13.05
C CYS A 998 2.70 6.12 -13.53
N THR A 999 3.66 6.96 -13.89
CA THR A 999 4.95 6.51 -14.46
C THR A 999 6.12 7.10 -13.68
N LEU A 1000 6.94 6.24 -13.10
CA LEU A 1000 8.18 6.60 -12.41
C LEU A 1000 9.31 6.86 -13.40
N MET A 1001 10.15 7.83 -13.08
CA MET A 1001 11.34 8.24 -13.83
C MET A 1001 12.58 8.09 -12.95
N GLY A 1002 13.66 7.50 -13.49
CA GLY A 1002 14.96 7.43 -12.82
C GLY A 1002 16.02 8.24 -13.57
N GLY A 1003 16.61 9.25 -12.91
CA GLY A 1003 17.63 10.12 -13.47
C GLY A 1003 19.08 9.76 -13.07
N VAL A 1004 20.05 10.36 -13.75
CA VAL A 1004 21.50 10.15 -13.51
C VAL A 1004 21.95 10.66 -12.13
N SER A 1005 21.39 11.77 -11.64
CA SER A 1005 21.76 12.37 -10.34
C SER A 1005 21.29 11.56 -9.12
N GLY A 1006 20.50 10.50 -9.34
CA GLY A 1006 19.73 9.82 -8.31
C GLY A 1006 18.30 10.36 -8.16
N TYR A 1007 17.90 11.29 -9.03
CA TYR A 1007 16.53 11.79 -9.14
C TYR A 1007 15.54 10.65 -9.39
N ILE A 1008 14.44 10.64 -8.62
CA ILE A 1008 13.27 9.80 -8.86
C ILE A 1008 12.09 10.74 -9.01
N GLY A 1009 11.51 10.78 -10.20
CA GLY A 1009 10.36 11.62 -10.50
C GLY A 1009 9.12 10.78 -10.81
N LEU A 1010 7.96 11.44 -10.78
CA LEU A 1010 6.69 10.84 -11.13
C LEU A 1010 5.99 11.67 -12.21
N LEU A 1011 5.50 10.99 -13.25
CA LEU A 1011 4.66 11.58 -14.29
C LEU A 1011 3.22 11.11 -14.11
N LEU A 1012 2.30 12.07 -14.10
CA LEU A 1012 0.87 11.88 -13.92
C LEU A 1012 0.11 12.43 -15.11
N GLN A 1013 -0.89 11.69 -15.59
CA GLN A 1013 -1.80 12.18 -16.62
C GLN A 1013 -2.87 13.06 -15.98
N LEU A 1014 -3.02 14.29 -16.49
CA LEU A 1014 -4.01 15.25 -16.00
C LEU A 1014 -5.20 15.35 -16.95
N THR A 1015 -6.39 15.51 -16.38
CA THR A 1015 -7.58 15.89 -17.15
C THR A 1015 -7.44 17.33 -17.64
N SER A 1016 -8.09 17.67 -18.77
CA SER A 1016 -7.99 19.00 -19.38
C SER A 1016 -8.39 20.14 -18.42
N SER A 1017 -9.42 19.92 -17.59
CA SER A 1017 -9.86 20.89 -16.57
C SER A 1017 -8.81 21.10 -15.48
N LEU A 1018 -8.20 20.02 -14.98
CA LEU A 1018 -7.17 20.10 -13.95
C LEU A 1018 -5.87 20.71 -14.49
N TYR A 1019 -5.49 20.37 -15.73
CA TYR A 1019 -4.33 20.96 -16.40
C TYR A 1019 -4.47 22.49 -16.52
N GLN A 1020 -5.63 22.99 -16.99
CA GLN A 1020 -5.87 24.43 -17.11
C GLN A 1020 -5.80 25.14 -15.76
N LEU A 1021 -6.38 24.53 -14.72
CA LEU A 1021 -6.35 25.05 -13.36
C LEU A 1021 -4.91 25.16 -12.83
N LEU A 1022 -4.14 24.06 -12.90
CA LEU A 1022 -2.79 24.00 -12.37
C LEU A 1022 -1.81 24.84 -13.20
N MET A 1023 -1.97 24.90 -14.52
CA MET A 1023 -1.14 25.76 -15.37
C MET A 1023 -1.35 27.26 -15.03
N SER A 1024 -2.60 27.67 -14.81
CA SER A 1024 -2.90 29.05 -14.38
C SER A 1024 -2.27 29.36 -13.02
N LEU A 1025 -2.35 28.40 -12.09
CA LEU A 1025 -1.70 28.53 -10.78
C LEU A 1025 -0.16 28.60 -10.91
N GLN A 1026 0.44 27.79 -11.78
CA GLN A 1026 1.89 27.77 -12.02
C GLN A 1026 2.40 29.14 -12.47
N LEU A 1027 1.71 29.76 -13.43
CA LEU A 1027 2.08 31.09 -13.94
C LEU A 1027 2.02 32.15 -12.84
N ALA A 1028 0.97 32.14 -12.02
CA ALA A 1028 0.83 33.06 -10.89
C ALA A 1028 1.89 32.80 -9.79
N LEU A 1029 2.21 31.53 -9.51
CA LEU A 1029 3.27 31.16 -8.57
C LEU A 1029 4.66 31.57 -9.06
N ALA A 1030 4.95 31.45 -10.34
CA ALA A 1030 6.23 31.82 -10.92
C ALA A 1030 6.55 33.32 -10.76
N GLU A 1031 5.52 34.19 -10.80
CA GLU A 1031 5.70 35.63 -10.54
C GLU A 1031 5.85 35.95 -9.05
N TYR A 1032 5.18 35.19 -8.18
CA TYR A 1032 5.13 35.44 -6.75
C TYR A 1032 6.33 34.86 -5.98
N VAL A 1033 6.74 33.64 -6.32
CA VAL A 1033 7.79 32.90 -5.61
C VAL A 1033 9.16 33.41 -6.06
N PRO A 1034 9.97 34.00 -5.15
CA PRO A 1034 11.26 34.54 -5.53
C PRO A 1034 12.22 33.43 -5.94
N SER A 1035 12.61 33.42 -7.22
CA SER A 1035 13.60 32.48 -7.73
C SER A 1035 14.99 32.73 -7.16
N VAL A 1036 15.65 31.66 -6.70
CA VAL A 1036 17.04 31.71 -6.24
C VAL A 1036 17.93 32.06 -7.43
N GLY A 1037 18.69 33.15 -7.31
CA GLY A 1037 19.52 33.65 -8.42
C GLY A 1037 18.77 34.46 -9.49
N LYS A 1038 17.47 34.75 -9.28
CA LYS A 1038 16.61 35.50 -10.22
C LYS A 1038 16.50 34.84 -11.60
N ILE A 1039 16.50 33.51 -11.63
CA ILE A 1039 16.27 32.74 -12.86
C ILE A 1039 14.76 32.68 -13.10
N ASP A 1040 14.32 33.11 -14.27
CA ASP A 1040 12.90 33.01 -14.63
C ASP A 1040 12.48 31.54 -14.77
N HIS A 1041 11.37 31.15 -14.14
CA HIS A 1041 10.89 29.76 -14.15
C HIS A 1041 10.51 29.29 -15.56
N GLY A 1042 9.83 30.15 -16.32
CA GLY A 1042 9.45 29.87 -17.70
C GLY A 1042 10.68 29.68 -18.60
N ALA A 1043 11.71 30.51 -18.42
CA ALA A 1043 12.98 30.37 -19.12
C ALA A 1043 13.72 29.07 -18.72
N TRP A 1044 13.71 28.69 -17.43
CA TRP A 1044 14.32 27.44 -16.97
C TRP A 1044 13.63 26.20 -17.53
N ARG A 1045 12.30 26.17 -17.57
CA ARG A 1045 11.52 25.03 -18.10
C ARG A 1045 11.39 25.04 -19.62
N SER A 1046 11.83 26.09 -20.30
CA SER A 1046 11.80 26.16 -21.77
C SER A 1046 12.72 25.09 -22.36
N PHE A 1047 12.21 24.41 -23.39
CA PHE A 1047 12.95 23.38 -24.10
C PHE A 1047 14.17 24.00 -24.77
N GLU A 1048 15.35 23.42 -24.53
CA GLU A 1048 16.61 23.86 -25.14
C GLU A 1048 17.40 22.66 -25.63
N SER A 1049 17.66 22.63 -26.94
CA SER A 1049 18.47 21.60 -27.60
C SER A 1049 19.37 22.25 -28.65
N ASP A 1050 20.31 21.50 -29.21
CA ASP A 1050 21.27 21.99 -30.21
C ASP A 1050 20.57 22.59 -31.44
N GLY A 1051 20.41 23.91 -31.43
CA GLY A 1051 19.81 24.68 -32.52
C GLY A 1051 18.29 24.85 -32.47
N ARG A 1052 17.60 24.40 -31.41
CA ARG A 1052 16.16 24.58 -31.21
C ARG A 1052 15.85 24.95 -29.77
N SER A 1053 15.12 26.07 -29.59
CA SER A 1053 14.59 26.51 -28.30
C SER A 1053 13.11 26.84 -28.46
N ASP A 1054 12.28 26.24 -27.60
CA ASP A 1054 10.83 26.39 -27.59
C ASP A 1054 10.33 26.65 -26.17
N VAL A 1055 9.20 27.35 -26.06
CA VAL A 1055 8.57 27.62 -24.76
C VAL A 1055 7.97 26.33 -24.20
N SER A 1056 8.10 26.12 -22.88
CA SER A 1056 7.49 24.99 -22.19
C SER A 1056 5.99 24.91 -22.44
N CYS A 1057 5.48 23.73 -22.80
CA CYS A 1057 4.05 23.49 -23.01
C CYS A 1057 3.67 22.04 -22.68
N GLY A 1058 2.39 21.78 -22.39
CA GLY A 1058 1.87 20.42 -22.17
C GLY A 1058 2.31 19.74 -20.86
N PHE A 1059 3.18 20.39 -20.07
CA PHE A 1059 3.65 19.91 -18.77
C PHE A 1059 3.35 20.94 -17.67
N VAL A 1060 3.01 20.44 -16.48
CA VAL A 1060 2.86 21.22 -15.24
C VAL A 1060 3.96 20.78 -14.29
N ASP A 1061 4.66 21.75 -13.70
CA ASP A 1061 5.72 21.55 -12.73
C ASP A 1061 5.14 21.32 -11.32
N GLY A 1062 5.02 20.05 -10.94
CA GLY A 1062 4.51 19.64 -9.63
C GLY A 1062 5.29 20.24 -8.46
N ASP A 1063 6.62 20.37 -8.59
CA ASP A 1063 7.48 20.92 -7.54
C ASP A 1063 7.10 22.37 -7.22
N LEU A 1064 6.83 23.17 -8.26
CA LEU A 1064 6.38 24.55 -8.08
C LEU A 1064 4.95 24.61 -7.51
N ILE A 1065 4.04 23.75 -7.98
CA ILE A 1065 2.66 23.71 -7.50
C ILE A 1065 2.59 23.38 -6.01
N GLU A 1066 3.41 22.46 -5.51
CA GLU A 1066 3.44 22.10 -4.10
C GLU A 1066 3.88 23.26 -3.19
N THR A 1067 4.70 24.19 -3.68
CA THR A 1067 5.10 25.38 -2.90
C THR A 1067 3.90 26.24 -2.49
N TYR A 1068 2.76 26.13 -3.18
CA TYR A 1068 1.52 26.79 -2.77
C TYR A 1068 1.10 26.41 -1.34
N LEU A 1069 1.36 25.18 -0.92
CA LEU A 1069 1.04 24.68 0.44
C LEU A 1069 1.92 25.30 1.54
N ASP A 1070 3.00 25.98 1.16
CA ASP A 1070 3.93 26.63 2.08
C ASP A 1070 3.71 28.15 2.14
N LEU A 1071 2.87 28.72 1.27
CA LEU A 1071 2.54 30.13 1.27
C LEU A 1071 1.58 30.50 2.43
N PRO A 1072 1.68 31.71 3.01
CA PRO A 1072 0.73 32.20 4.01
C PRO A 1072 -0.71 32.28 3.45
N LYS A 1073 -1.72 32.00 4.29
CA LYS A 1073 -3.14 32.04 3.89
C LYS A 1073 -3.58 33.37 3.26
N SER A 1074 -3.02 34.49 3.69
CA SER A 1074 -3.33 35.81 3.10
C SER A 1074 -2.90 35.89 1.63
N VAL A 1075 -1.74 35.32 1.31
CA VAL A 1075 -1.19 35.25 -0.05
C VAL A 1075 -1.98 34.28 -0.92
N GLN A 1076 -2.33 33.12 -0.36
CA GLN A 1076 -3.17 32.15 -1.04
C GLN A 1076 -4.53 32.75 -1.46
N GLN A 1077 -5.11 33.59 -0.61
CA GLN A 1077 -6.36 34.31 -0.91
C GLN A 1077 -6.18 35.38 -1.99
N GLU A 1078 -5.06 36.11 -1.97
CA GLU A 1078 -4.71 37.12 -2.98
C GLU A 1078 -4.56 36.48 -4.36
N LEU A 1079 -3.75 35.41 -4.47
CA LEU A 1079 -3.54 34.66 -5.70
C LEU A 1079 -4.86 34.13 -6.30
N ILE A 1080 -5.77 33.59 -5.48
CA ILE A 1080 -7.07 33.13 -5.97
C ILE A 1080 -7.95 34.29 -6.45
N GLN A 1081 -7.89 35.46 -5.79
CA GLN A 1081 -8.66 36.63 -6.24
C GLN A 1081 -8.16 37.15 -7.59
N ASP A 1082 -6.84 37.18 -7.78
CA ASP A 1082 -6.23 37.60 -9.04
C ASP A 1082 -6.59 36.63 -10.18
N LEU A 1083 -6.46 35.32 -9.94
CA LEU A 1083 -6.81 34.28 -10.92
C LEU A 1083 -8.31 34.29 -11.30
N ARG A 1084 -9.19 34.70 -10.38
CA ARG A 1084 -10.63 34.92 -10.67
C ARG A 1084 -10.85 36.18 -11.51
N GLY A 1085 -10.09 37.24 -11.26
CA GLY A 1085 -10.18 38.51 -12.00
C GLY A 1085 -9.85 38.36 -13.49
N GLU A 1086 -9.02 37.38 -13.84
CA GLU A 1086 -8.60 37.08 -15.21
C GLU A 1086 -9.48 36.03 -15.94
N ASN A 1087 -10.52 35.50 -15.28
CA ASN A 1087 -11.35 34.37 -15.76
C ASN A 1087 -10.57 33.06 -16.00
N ASN A 1088 -9.42 32.88 -15.35
CA ASN A 1088 -8.58 31.68 -15.54
C ASN A 1088 -9.04 30.48 -14.69
N ILE A 1089 -9.89 30.69 -13.68
CA ILE A 1089 -10.39 29.67 -12.76
C ILE A 1089 -11.92 29.79 -12.61
N PRO A 1090 -12.68 28.69 -12.43
CA PRO A 1090 -14.10 28.75 -12.10
C PRO A 1090 -14.38 29.63 -10.88
N LEU A 1091 -15.43 30.47 -10.94
CA LEU A 1091 -15.79 31.42 -9.87
C LEU A 1091 -15.98 30.79 -8.47
N ASN A 1092 -16.21 29.48 -8.40
CA ASN A 1092 -16.50 28.75 -7.17
C ASN A 1092 -15.25 28.19 -6.47
N THR A 1093 -14.08 28.12 -7.11
CA THR A 1093 -12.90 27.45 -6.52
C THR A 1093 -12.39 28.19 -5.28
N THR A 1094 -12.46 27.55 -4.12
CA THR A 1094 -12.00 28.12 -2.83
C THR A 1094 -10.54 27.78 -2.52
N VAL A 1095 -9.92 28.52 -1.59
CA VAL A 1095 -8.56 28.20 -1.08
C VAL A 1095 -8.54 26.78 -0.50
N GLU A 1096 -9.58 26.39 0.24
CA GLU A 1096 -9.66 25.08 0.89
C GLU A 1096 -9.77 23.94 -0.13
N GLU A 1097 -10.54 24.13 -1.20
CA GLU A 1097 -10.60 23.17 -2.31
C GLU A 1097 -9.26 23.02 -3.04
N LEU A 1098 -8.58 24.14 -3.34
CA LEU A 1098 -7.28 24.09 -4.03
C LEU A 1098 -6.20 23.45 -3.17
N VAL A 1099 -6.15 23.78 -1.87
CA VAL A 1099 -5.26 23.12 -0.91
C VAL A 1099 -5.56 21.63 -0.86
N LYS A 1100 -6.84 21.23 -0.81
CA LYS A 1100 -7.23 19.81 -0.82
C LYS A 1100 -6.75 19.09 -2.10
N ILE A 1101 -6.92 19.70 -3.27
CA ILE A 1101 -6.45 19.13 -4.55
C ILE A 1101 -4.92 18.92 -4.52
N ILE A 1102 -4.16 19.93 -4.11
CA ILE A 1102 -2.69 19.85 -4.09
C ILE A 1102 -2.21 18.86 -3.03
N GLU A 1103 -2.85 18.81 -1.85
CA GLU A 1103 -2.57 17.79 -0.84
C GLU A 1103 -2.88 16.37 -1.34
N GLU A 1104 -3.94 16.17 -2.12
CA GLU A 1104 -4.24 14.88 -2.75
C GLU A 1104 -3.17 14.50 -3.77
N LEU A 1105 -2.72 15.41 -4.63
CA LEU A 1105 -1.63 15.17 -5.59
C LEU A 1105 -0.30 14.86 -4.90
N ALA A 1106 0.02 15.57 -3.82
CA ALA A 1106 1.24 15.37 -3.03
C ALA A 1106 1.26 14.03 -2.26
N ARG A 1107 0.11 13.36 -2.11
CA ARG A 1107 0.01 12.02 -1.51
C ARG A 1107 0.29 10.90 -2.51
N ILE A 1108 0.35 11.19 -3.81
CA ILE A 1108 0.54 10.17 -4.85
C ILE A 1108 2.00 9.74 -4.94
N HIS A 1109 2.94 10.48 -4.34
CA HIS A 1109 4.38 10.19 -4.41
C HIS A 1109 5.12 10.29 -3.08
#